data_AF-A0A4Q9V7X5-F1
#
_entry.id   AF-A0A4Q9V7X5-F1
#
_cell.length_a   1.000
_cell.length_b   1.000
_cell.length_c   1.000
_cell.angle_alpha   90.00
_cell.angle_beta   90.00
_cell.angle_gamma   90.00
#
_symmetry.space_group_name_H-M   'P 1'
#
loop_
_entity.id
_entity.type
_entity.pdbx_description
1 polymer ?
#
loop_
_entity_poly.entity_id
_entity_poly.type
_entity_poly.pdbx_seq_one_letter_code
_entity_poly.pdbx_strand_id
1 'polypeptide(L)'
;MSKLYLSLSLMLFTFIAVGQNVDLSLLKNKTPRNIGPAGMSGRVTSIDVVTDNPDIMYIGTASGGLWKSTSGGVKWEPVFDDQVTASIGSVAIQQSNPSVIWVGTGEGNPRNSLNGGYGIYRSLDGGRSWTNMGLEETRHIHRVIIHPTNPDIVYAAAIGSPWGAHEERGVYKTTDGGKTWEKILYANKLTGAADLVMDPNNPNKLIAAMWEHKRDPWFFKSGGEGSGLFITYDGGETWEEKTAEDGLPEGKLGRIGLAIAPSDSNIIYALVESKKNALYKSNDGGFSWKMINDKEEIGNRPFYYSDIFVDPQNSNRLYSVFTYVNVSEDGGKSFESLMPAYGVDNGVHPDHHAWWIHPKDGSFMMDGNDGGLNITRDGGKTWRFVTNLPVAQFYHIAVDNEYPYNVYGGMQDNGSWRGPAYVWKSQGIRNSYWQEISFGDGFDVVPDKDDSRYGWSMSQQGYVSRYDYLTGNNYTVKPTHPDPEVELRFNWNSAINIDPFDNNTIYFGSQFVHKSTDKGLTWEVISPDLTTNDPEKQKQEESGGLTIDATGAENYTTILVIEPSPLEKNMMWVGTDDGKVHYTTDGGENWTDVSGNLPGLPEGSWIVQIKASNKNKGEALLVANDYRRYNYTPYAYRTTNYGKSWTRIVDENDTESYALSIVEDPEEKNLMFLGTDDGLYVSFNAGKDWQKYTNGFPTVSVKDLVIHPREHDLVIGTFGRSAWVLDDIRPFRAIAQNESLLKNKVALFEPPTAYHSAYQQPTGSRFGADATYHGENRPGGARITYFVEVPEKAEKEAEKEEEEARKKPKKRSRKDREGESGGVEPTVKESDSTKTEVTEVKWDSIKLNIYDGDRLIRTLKQKAPDTTGVHTMIWRLNEKGAERPSREIKESKSEPSGVDVKPGTYRLVLHYGDQTSEETIKVESDPRLDVSSENIEEVYTSLKELEKMTQKAADAVKQLVESRNIAENFQKDFKAQENGKEVFEDELEKSKEIIESIDEVIAIFLGKEDKRQGIVRNNEMTVMERIGVANHYISTRQTGLTETEHTLMKHARNDLKDALEKTNEFFQEDWPEYRSEMESIDLPVFKEVKTFELGN
;
A
#
# COMPACT_ATOMS: atom_id res chain seq x y z
N MET A 1 -45.32 47.12 49.33
CA MET A 1 -45.97 45.87 48.88
C MET A 1 -45.42 45.58 47.48
N SER A 2 -44.26 44.95 47.26
CA SER A 2 -43.67 43.70 47.76
C SER A 2 -44.37 42.42 47.29
N LYS A 3 -43.60 41.61 46.54
CA LYS A 3 -43.64 40.14 46.42
C LYS A 3 -44.79 39.52 45.61
N LEU A 4 -44.48 38.96 44.44
CA LEU A 4 -44.34 37.50 44.23
C LEU A 4 -43.82 37.24 42.80
N TYR A 5 -43.26 36.04 42.58
CA TYR A 5 -42.67 35.51 41.34
C TYR A 5 -41.16 35.74 41.14
N LEU A 6 -40.40 35.18 42.09
CA LEU A 6 -39.03 34.72 41.88
C LEU A 6 -39.01 33.20 42.08
N SER A 7 -39.19 32.42 41.02
CA SER A 7 -38.71 31.03 40.91
C SER A 7 -38.99 30.50 39.48
N LEU A 8 -38.02 29.76 38.93
CA LEU A 8 -38.02 29.10 37.61
C LEU A 8 -37.78 29.99 36.37
N SER A 9 -36.54 30.46 36.22
CA SER A 9 -35.91 30.62 34.90
C SER A 9 -34.40 30.42 35.05
N LEU A 10 -34.00 29.22 35.45
CA LEU A 10 -32.66 28.71 35.17
C LEU A 10 -32.78 28.07 33.77
N MET A 11 -32.62 28.87 32.73
CA MET A 11 -32.42 28.34 31.38
C MET A 11 -31.11 27.55 31.40
N LEU A 12 -31.21 26.24 31.19
CA LEU A 12 -30.10 25.40 30.77
C LEU A 12 -29.52 26.01 29.49
N PHE A 13 -28.40 26.71 29.61
CA PHE A 13 -27.43 26.75 28.53
C PHE A 13 -26.74 25.39 28.53
N THR A 14 -27.33 24.42 27.83
CA THR A 14 -26.56 23.28 27.32
C THR A 14 -25.57 23.85 26.32
N PHE A 15 -24.34 24.08 26.77
CA PHE A 15 -23.20 24.18 25.87
C PHE A 15 -23.13 22.85 25.11
N ILE A 16 -23.61 22.84 23.87
CA ILE A 16 -23.22 21.83 22.90
C ILE A 16 -21.74 22.12 22.67
N ALA A 17 -20.87 21.43 23.39
CA ALA A 17 -19.47 21.36 23.04
C ALA A 17 -19.41 20.62 21.70
N VAL A 18 -19.36 21.38 20.61
CA VAL A 18 -18.91 20.86 19.32
C VAL A 18 -17.46 20.46 19.57
N GLY A 19 -17.19 19.15 19.59
CA GLY A 19 -15.82 18.65 19.64
C GLY A 19 -15.06 19.23 18.46
N GLN A 20 -13.84 19.72 18.69
CA GLN A 20 -13.00 20.19 17.59
C GLN A 20 -12.55 18.94 16.81
N ASN A 21 -12.71 18.94 15.49
CA ASN A 21 -12.17 17.87 14.66
C ASN A 21 -10.67 17.72 14.89
N VAL A 22 -10.19 16.47 14.98
CA VAL A 22 -8.75 16.16 15.08
C VAL A 22 -8.08 16.65 13.80
N ASP A 23 -7.02 17.46 13.92
CA ASP A 23 -6.23 17.85 12.75
C ASP A 23 -5.41 16.65 12.26
N LEU A 24 -5.81 16.05 11.13
CA LEU A 24 -5.12 14.91 10.53
C LEU A 24 -3.69 15.24 10.07
N SER A 25 -3.33 16.52 9.92
CA SER A 25 -1.95 16.93 9.60
C SER A 25 -0.95 16.48 10.69
N LEU A 26 -1.42 16.38 11.94
CA LEU A 26 -0.66 15.87 13.08
C LEU A 26 -0.33 14.37 12.94
N LEU A 27 -1.03 13.65 12.06
CA LEU A 27 -0.84 12.23 11.79
C LEU A 27 -0.12 11.96 10.47
N LYS A 28 0.49 12.97 9.82
CA LYS A 28 1.12 12.83 8.49
C LYS A 28 2.24 11.77 8.40
N ASN A 29 2.87 11.41 9.52
CA ASN A 29 3.91 10.38 9.57
C ASN A 29 3.35 8.97 9.90
N LYS A 30 2.03 8.82 9.98
CA LYS A 30 1.35 7.52 10.15
C LYS A 30 0.83 7.01 8.82
N THR A 31 1.75 6.74 7.90
CA THR A 31 1.40 6.30 6.54
C THR A 31 1.15 4.79 6.49
N PRO A 32 0.01 4.33 5.93
CA PRO A 32 -0.19 2.91 5.64
C PRO A 32 0.85 2.41 4.62
N ARG A 33 1.31 1.16 4.78
CA ARG A 33 2.26 0.53 3.85
C ARG A 33 1.54 -0.39 2.86
N ASN A 34 1.83 -0.27 1.58
CA ASN A 34 1.38 -1.25 0.59
C ASN A 34 2.21 -2.55 0.71
N ILE A 35 1.54 -3.66 1.03
CA ILE A 35 2.19 -4.96 1.25
C ILE A 35 2.11 -5.89 0.03
N GLY A 36 1.42 -5.45 -1.04
CA GLY A 36 1.16 -6.25 -2.23
C GLY A 36 -0.11 -7.12 -2.12
N PRO A 37 -0.25 -8.16 -2.97
CA PRO A 37 0.72 -8.58 -3.98
C PRO A 37 0.74 -7.65 -5.21
N ALA A 38 1.83 -7.71 -5.98
CA ALA A 38 1.90 -7.22 -7.36
C ALA A 38 2.13 -8.36 -8.37
N GLY A 39 2.18 -9.61 -7.89
CA GLY A 39 2.55 -10.79 -8.67
C GLY A 39 1.46 -11.31 -9.61
N MET A 40 0.19 -10.95 -9.40
CA MET A 40 -0.89 -11.14 -10.36
C MET A 40 -1.34 -9.81 -10.99
N SER A 41 -0.89 -8.66 -10.44
CA SER A 41 -1.35 -7.31 -10.84
C SER A 41 -2.86 -7.09 -10.66
N GLY A 42 -3.67 -7.02 -11.72
CA GLY A 42 -5.10 -6.62 -11.70
C GLY A 42 -5.52 -5.88 -12.98
N ARG A 43 -6.81 -5.56 -13.13
CA ARG A 43 -7.41 -5.10 -14.41
C ARG A 43 -6.84 -3.82 -15.00
N VAL A 44 -6.21 -3.94 -16.17
CA VAL A 44 -5.70 -2.82 -17.00
C VAL A 44 -6.67 -2.52 -18.14
N THR A 45 -7.14 -1.29 -18.24
CA THR A 45 -8.25 -0.88 -19.12
C THR A 45 -7.83 0.07 -20.24
N SER A 46 -6.66 0.71 -20.13
CA SER A 46 -6.19 1.66 -21.14
C SER A 46 -4.68 1.75 -21.19
N ILE A 47 -4.12 1.93 -22.39
CA ILE A 47 -2.68 2.00 -22.63
C ILE A 47 -2.42 3.07 -23.70
N ASP A 48 -1.47 3.97 -23.44
CA ASP A 48 -0.90 4.83 -24.48
C ASP A 48 0.59 5.11 -24.22
N VAL A 49 1.33 5.36 -25.30
CA VAL A 49 2.80 5.41 -25.30
C VAL A 49 3.27 6.58 -26.15
N VAL A 50 4.37 7.21 -25.74
CA VAL A 50 5.04 8.22 -26.55
C VAL A 50 5.74 7.53 -27.73
N THR A 51 5.21 7.71 -28.92
CA THR A 51 5.64 6.94 -30.12
C THR A 51 7.10 7.17 -30.51
N ASP A 52 7.60 8.42 -30.44
CA ASP A 52 9.00 8.73 -30.76
C ASP A 52 9.98 8.36 -29.62
N ASN A 53 9.49 8.07 -28.42
CA ASN A 53 10.29 7.57 -27.30
C ASN A 53 9.47 6.60 -26.44
N PRO A 54 9.38 5.32 -26.85
CA PRO A 54 8.48 4.38 -26.20
C PRO A 54 8.94 3.88 -24.83
N ASP A 55 10.04 4.40 -24.29
CA ASP A 55 10.36 4.23 -22.87
C ASP A 55 9.38 4.98 -21.96
N ILE A 56 8.68 5.98 -22.50
CA ILE A 56 7.63 6.75 -21.81
C ILE A 56 6.26 6.16 -22.18
N MET A 57 5.62 5.52 -21.21
CA MET A 57 4.35 4.81 -21.37
C MET A 57 3.43 5.05 -20.18
N TYR A 58 2.13 5.03 -20.45
CA TYR A 58 1.07 5.25 -19.47
C TYR A 58 0.06 4.11 -19.54
N ILE A 59 -0.36 3.61 -18.38
CA ILE A 59 -1.38 2.57 -18.28
C ILE A 59 -2.43 2.98 -17.26
N GLY A 60 -3.68 2.94 -17.68
CA GLY A 60 -4.87 3.16 -16.87
C GLY A 60 -5.43 1.84 -16.39
N THR A 61 -5.86 1.81 -15.13
CA THR A 61 -6.46 0.62 -14.51
C THR A 61 -7.91 0.88 -14.15
N ALA A 62 -8.70 -0.19 -14.01
CA ALA A 62 -10.14 -0.08 -13.76
C ALA A 62 -10.50 0.66 -12.48
N SER A 63 -9.65 0.58 -11.45
CA SER A 63 -9.88 1.18 -10.14
C SER A 63 -8.61 1.55 -9.36
N GLY A 64 -7.44 1.42 -9.98
CA GLY A 64 -6.12 1.60 -9.37
C GLY A 64 -5.30 2.80 -9.88
N GLY A 65 -5.94 3.73 -10.57
CA GLY A 65 -5.34 4.96 -11.07
C GLY A 65 -4.57 4.81 -12.39
N LEU A 66 -3.87 5.89 -12.75
CA LEU A 66 -2.99 5.98 -13.91
C LEU A 66 -1.53 5.85 -13.47
N TRP A 67 -0.77 5.02 -14.19
CA TRP A 67 0.64 4.77 -13.92
C TRP A 67 1.51 5.16 -15.09
N LYS A 68 2.73 5.60 -14.79
CA LYS A 68 3.72 6.04 -15.77
C LYS A 68 5.02 5.24 -15.63
N SER A 69 5.60 4.85 -16.76
CA SER A 69 7.01 4.45 -16.84
C SER A 69 7.80 5.45 -17.68
N THR A 70 9.08 5.59 -17.37
CA THR A 70 10.07 6.32 -18.19
C THR A 70 11.29 5.45 -18.53
N SER A 71 11.16 4.14 -18.34
CA SER A 71 12.23 3.15 -18.43
C SER A 71 11.79 1.93 -19.24
N GLY A 72 10.83 2.09 -20.16
CA GLY A 72 10.36 0.99 -21.00
C GLY A 72 9.64 -0.13 -20.23
N GLY A 73 8.96 0.21 -19.14
CA GLY A 73 8.21 -0.75 -18.31
C GLY A 73 9.02 -1.46 -17.23
N VAL A 74 10.29 -1.06 -16.98
CA VAL A 74 11.09 -1.58 -15.86
C VAL A 74 10.56 -1.08 -14.51
N LYS A 75 10.22 0.21 -14.38
CA LYS A 75 9.68 0.82 -13.16
C LYS A 75 8.42 1.62 -13.49
N TRP A 76 7.45 1.59 -12.58
CA TRP A 76 6.18 2.30 -12.69
C TRP A 76 5.95 3.19 -11.47
N GLU A 77 5.36 4.36 -11.70
CA GLU A 77 5.00 5.33 -10.67
C GLU A 77 3.53 5.74 -10.87
N PRO A 78 2.70 5.78 -9.81
CA PRO A 78 1.36 6.29 -9.92
C PRO A 78 1.40 7.81 -10.12
N VAL A 79 0.53 8.34 -10.96
CA VAL A 79 0.51 9.76 -11.32
C VAL A 79 -0.87 10.40 -11.17
N PHE A 80 -1.83 9.70 -10.53
CA PHE A 80 -3.23 10.12 -10.43
C PHE A 80 -3.84 9.88 -9.03
N ASP A 81 -3.00 9.64 -8.01
CA ASP A 81 -3.43 9.22 -6.67
C ASP A 81 -4.25 10.30 -5.92
N ASP A 82 -4.10 11.59 -6.28
CA ASP A 82 -4.73 12.73 -5.60
C ASP A 82 -6.05 13.21 -6.24
N GLN A 83 -6.55 12.51 -7.26
CA GLN A 83 -7.80 12.89 -7.93
C GLN A 83 -9.02 12.30 -7.22
N VAL A 84 -10.24 12.74 -7.60
CA VAL A 84 -11.50 12.34 -6.95
C VAL A 84 -11.85 10.86 -7.17
N THR A 85 -11.33 10.26 -8.24
CA THR A 85 -11.51 8.83 -8.56
C THR A 85 -10.21 8.24 -9.09
N ALA A 86 -10.03 6.93 -8.89
CA ALA A 86 -8.94 6.14 -9.44
C ALA A 86 -9.35 5.32 -10.67
N SER A 87 -10.63 5.32 -11.06
CA SER A 87 -11.09 4.53 -12.21
C SER A 87 -10.70 5.21 -13.52
N ILE A 88 -9.91 4.52 -14.36
CA ILE A 88 -9.48 5.03 -15.66
C ILE A 88 -10.17 4.25 -16.77
N GLY A 89 -10.85 4.96 -17.69
CA GLY A 89 -11.44 4.38 -18.88
C GLY A 89 -10.65 4.64 -20.16
N SER A 90 -9.93 5.76 -20.24
CA SER A 90 -9.11 6.10 -21.40
C SER A 90 -7.94 6.99 -21.03
N VAL A 91 -6.77 6.73 -21.61
CA VAL A 91 -5.62 7.65 -21.63
C VAL A 91 -5.27 7.99 -23.08
N ALA A 92 -5.00 9.27 -23.35
CA ALA A 92 -4.57 9.76 -24.65
C ALA A 92 -3.44 10.79 -24.51
N ILE A 93 -2.35 10.60 -25.25
CA ILE A 93 -1.16 11.44 -25.25
C ILE A 93 -1.10 12.22 -26.55
N GLN A 94 -0.92 13.54 -26.47
CA GLN A 94 -0.63 14.34 -27.65
C GLN A 94 0.77 14.00 -28.17
N GLN A 95 0.87 13.28 -29.27
CA GLN A 95 2.16 12.81 -29.79
C GLN A 95 3.10 13.97 -30.20
N SER A 96 2.55 15.09 -30.69
CA SER A 96 3.37 16.29 -31.01
C SER A 96 3.87 17.06 -29.79
N ASN A 97 3.30 16.82 -28.61
CA ASN A 97 3.73 17.37 -27.33
C ASN A 97 3.30 16.43 -26.18
N PRO A 98 4.12 15.42 -25.87
CA PRO A 98 3.79 14.41 -24.85
C PRO A 98 3.63 14.92 -23.41
N SER A 99 3.79 16.23 -23.18
CA SER A 99 3.42 16.85 -21.90
C SER A 99 1.91 17.01 -21.75
N VAL A 100 1.16 17.05 -22.86
CA VAL A 100 -0.30 17.15 -22.87
C VAL A 100 -0.90 15.75 -22.88
N ILE A 101 -1.62 15.42 -21.82
CA ILE A 101 -2.25 14.11 -21.63
C ILE A 101 -3.70 14.35 -21.23
N TRP A 102 -4.59 13.55 -21.78
CA TRP A 102 -6.00 13.52 -21.43
C TRP A 102 -6.37 12.16 -20.84
N VAL A 103 -7.20 12.18 -19.80
CA VAL A 103 -7.67 11.00 -19.09
C VAL A 103 -9.18 11.05 -18.99
N GLY A 104 -9.85 10.07 -19.60
CA GLY A 104 -11.25 9.78 -19.33
C GLY A 104 -11.36 8.82 -18.15
N THR A 105 -12.14 9.19 -17.13
CA THR A 105 -12.32 8.36 -15.94
C THR A 105 -13.58 7.49 -16.05
N GLY A 106 -13.59 6.38 -15.32
CA GLY A 106 -14.64 5.35 -15.36
C GLY A 106 -14.48 4.42 -16.57
N GLU A 107 -14.20 3.14 -16.33
CA GLU A 107 -13.99 2.19 -17.43
C GLU A 107 -15.26 1.99 -18.28
N GLY A 108 -15.07 1.72 -19.57
CA GLY A 108 -16.16 1.57 -20.54
C GLY A 108 -16.68 0.14 -20.71
N ASN A 109 -16.43 -0.75 -19.75
CA ASN A 109 -16.85 -2.15 -19.77
C ASN A 109 -17.88 -2.39 -18.66
N PRO A 110 -19.19 -2.39 -18.95
CA PRO A 110 -20.26 -2.33 -17.94
C PRO A 110 -20.52 -3.65 -17.20
N ARG A 111 -19.49 -4.17 -16.53
CA ARG A 111 -19.55 -5.35 -15.64
C ARG A 111 -20.20 -5.00 -14.30
N ASN A 112 -20.68 -6.00 -13.56
CA ASN A 112 -21.28 -5.82 -12.23
C ASN A 112 -20.28 -5.34 -11.15
N SER A 113 -18.97 -5.50 -11.40
CA SER A 113 -17.85 -5.05 -10.55
C SER A 113 -17.22 -3.71 -11.01
N LEU A 114 -17.92 -2.97 -11.87
CA LEU A 114 -17.50 -1.67 -12.43
C LEU A 114 -17.39 -0.57 -11.35
N ASN A 115 -16.28 0.19 -11.36
CA ASN A 115 -16.14 1.43 -10.59
C ASN A 115 -16.49 2.67 -11.44
N GLY A 116 -17.07 3.69 -10.80
CA GLY A 116 -17.47 4.93 -11.46
C GLY A 116 -16.31 5.93 -11.63
N GLY A 117 -16.36 6.68 -12.72
CA GLY A 117 -15.52 7.84 -12.99
C GLY A 117 -16.14 9.16 -12.53
N TYR A 118 -15.39 10.22 -12.80
CA TYR A 118 -15.69 11.61 -12.48
C TYR A 118 -15.15 12.55 -13.57
N GLY A 119 -15.59 12.33 -14.83
CA GLY A 119 -15.30 13.20 -15.96
C GLY A 119 -13.93 13.01 -16.62
N ILE A 120 -13.44 14.07 -17.26
CA ILE A 120 -12.20 14.08 -18.02
C ILE A 120 -11.18 15.01 -17.37
N TYR A 121 -9.93 14.55 -17.30
CA TYR A 121 -8.81 15.32 -16.75
C TYR A 121 -7.77 15.60 -17.83
N ARG A 122 -7.10 16.75 -17.70
CA ARG A 122 -5.98 17.16 -18.55
C ARG A 122 -4.75 17.44 -17.72
N SER A 123 -3.60 16.96 -18.19
CA SER A 123 -2.27 17.35 -17.71
C SER A 123 -1.55 18.15 -18.78
N LEU A 124 -0.72 19.12 -18.35
CA LEU A 124 0.16 19.92 -19.22
C LEU A 124 1.64 19.70 -18.91
N ASP A 125 1.96 18.80 -17.98
CA ASP A 125 3.31 18.61 -17.45
C ASP A 125 3.72 17.12 -17.37
N GLY A 126 3.07 16.29 -18.20
CA GLY A 126 3.35 14.86 -18.33
C GLY A 126 2.83 14.03 -17.17
N GLY A 127 1.72 14.44 -16.55
CA GLY A 127 1.02 13.74 -15.47
C GLY A 127 1.47 14.14 -14.06
N ARG A 128 2.21 15.24 -13.88
CA ARG A 128 2.60 15.70 -12.53
C ARG A 128 1.48 16.49 -11.86
N SER A 129 0.65 17.17 -12.65
CA SER A 129 -0.56 17.83 -12.20
C SER A 129 -1.71 17.61 -13.19
N TRP A 130 -2.93 17.69 -12.68
CA TRP A 130 -4.16 17.44 -13.41
C TRP A 130 -5.17 18.54 -13.16
N THR A 131 -6.00 18.80 -14.17
CA THR A 131 -7.15 19.71 -14.08
C THR A 131 -8.38 18.97 -14.58
N ASN A 132 -9.45 18.97 -13.80
CA ASN A 132 -10.75 18.46 -14.24
C ASN A 132 -11.31 19.41 -15.34
N MET A 133 -11.71 18.83 -16.46
CA MET A 133 -12.18 19.50 -17.66
C MET A 133 -13.68 19.28 -17.91
N GLY A 134 -14.44 18.75 -16.95
CA GLY A 134 -15.88 18.54 -17.01
C GLY A 134 -16.29 17.11 -17.39
N LEU A 135 -17.59 16.93 -17.69
CA LEU A 135 -18.24 15.66 -18.04
C LEU A 135 -18.36 14.68 -16.86
N GLU A 136 -18.41 15.18 -15.63
CA GLU A 136 -18.48 14.42 -14.38
C GLU A 136 -19.68 13.46 -14.36
N GLU A 137 -20.84 13.97 -14.75
CA GLU A 137 -22.12 13.26 -14.77
C GLU A 137 -22.19 12.13 -15.80
N THR A 138 -21.25 12.06 -16.75
CA THR A 138 -21.18 10.92 -17.68
C THR A 138 -20.79 9.63 -16.94
N ARG A 139 -20.04 9.75 -15.84
CA ARG A 139 -19.48 8.68 -15.01
C ARG A 139 -18.53 7.71 -15.72
N HIS A 140 -18.63 7.49 -17.03
CA HIS A 140 -17.81 6.54 -17.78
C HIS A 140 -17.46 7.09 -19.16
N ILE A 141 -16.16 7.20 -19.42
CA ILE A 141 -15.59 7.66 -20.69
C ILE A 141 -14.76 6.52 -21.29
N HIS A 142 -15.24 5.94 -22.39
CA HIS A 142 -14.60 4.77 -23.00
C HIS A 142 -13.42 5.13 -23.93
N ARG A 143 -13.52 6.26 -24.65
CA ARG A 143 -12.46 6.75 -25.53
C ARG A 143 -12.27 8.25 -25.40
N VAL A 144 -11.02 8.69 -25.40
CA VAL A 144 -10.61 10.07 -25.64
C VAL A 144 -9.71 10.09 -26.88
N ILE A 145 -10.04 10.93 -27.86
CA ILE A 145 -9.24 11.08 -29.09
C ILE A 145 -8.84 12.53 -29.22
N ILE A 146 -7.54 12.76 -29.39
CA ILE A 146 -6.98 14.10 -29.58
C ILE A 146 -6.71 14.30 -31.07
N HIS A 147 -7.07 15.47 -31.61
CA HIS A 147 -6.74 15.79 -32.99
C HIS A 147 -5.21 15.82 -33.20
N PRO A 148 -4.67 15.13 -34.23
CA PRO A 148 -3.24 14.81 -34.33
C PRO A 148 -2.33 16.04 -34.37
N THR A 149 -2.81 17.16 -34.90
CA THR A 149 -2.04 18.41 -35.02
C THR A 149 -2.59 19.58 -34.20
N ASN A 150 -3.68 19.38 -33.45
CA ASN A 150 -4.29 20.46 -32.66
C ASN A 150 -4.76 19.93 -31.29
N PRO A 151 -3.99 20.12 -30.22
CA PRO A 151 -4.30 19.58 -28.91
C PRO A 151 -5.50 20.22 -28.21
N ASP A 152 -6.08 21.28 -28.78
CA ASP A 152 -7.29 21.92 -28.26
C ASP A 152 -8.58 21.30 -28.83
N ILE A 153 -8.46 20.48 -29.88
CA ILE A 153 -9.59 19.71 -30.43
C ILE A 153 -9.54 18.29 -29.88
N VAL A 154 -10.52 17.93 -29.06
CA VAL A 154 -10.62 16.62 -28.41
C VAL A 154 -12.03 16.09 -28.51
N TYR A 155 -12.15 14.79 -28.72
CA TYR A 155 -13.41 14.06 -28.75
C TYR A 155 -13.46 13.09 -27.56
N ALA A 156 -14.63 12.95 -26.96
CA ALA A 156 -14.89 12.02 -25.87
C ALA A 156 -16.08 11.13 -26.20
N ALA A 157 -15.88 9.81 -26.15
CA ALA A 157 -16.93 8.81 -26.24
C ALA A 157 -17.46 8.51 -24.83
N ALA A 158 -18.55 9.19 -24.45
CA ALA A 158 -19.23 8.98 -23.19
C ALA A 158 -20.23 7.82 -23.32
N ILE A 159 -19.83 6.65 -22.83
CA ILE A 159 -20.67 5.45 -22.82
C ILE A 159 -21.77 5.56 -21.75
N GLY A 160 -21.48 6.25 -20.65
CA GLY A 160 -22.42 6.46 -19.55
C GLY A 160 -22.48 5.33 -18.52
N SER A 161 -22.95 5.65 -17.31
CA SER A 161 -23.23 4.65 -16.27
C SER A 161 -24.28 3.64 -16.72
N PRO A 162 -24.04 2.32 -16.65
CA PRO A 162 -25.03 1.32 -17.06
C PRO A 162 -26.23 1.21 -16.09
N TRP A 163 -26.11 1.77 -14.89
CA TRP A 163 -27.05 1.59 -13.78
C TRP A 163 -28.32 2.43 -13.87
N GLY A 164 -28.45 3.28 -14.89
CA GLY A 164 -29.61 4.16 -15.05
C GLY A 164 -29.72 4.82 -16.42
N ALA A 165 -30.90 5.38 -16.69
CA ALA A 165 -31.15 6.21 -17.86
C ALA A 165 -30.82 7.68 -17.55
N HIS A 166 -29.96 8.31 -18.35
CA HIS A 166 -29.47 9.68 -18.12
C HIS A 166 -29.09 10.36 -19.44
N GLU A 167 -29.07 11.68 -19.48
CA GLU A 167 -28.91 12.46 -20.72
C GLU A 167 -27.44 12.56 -21.14
N GLU A 168 -26.50 12.33 -20.24
CA GLU A 168 -25.08 12.69 -20.35
C GLU A 168 -24.28 11.72 -21.24
N ARG A 169 -24.93 10.75 -21.87
CA ARG A 169 -24.32 9.85 -22.84
C ARG A 169 -24.12 10.53 -24.19
N GLY A 170 -23.18 10.02 -25.00
CA GLY A 170 -22.99 10.47 -26.38
C GLY A 170 -21.54 10.69 -26.78
N VAL A 171 -21.35 11.34 -27.93
CA VAL A 171 -20.04 11.85 -28.35
C VAL A 171 -19.98 13.34 -28.05
N TYR A 172 -18.94 13.75 -27.35
CA TYR A 172 -18.65 15.14 -27.04
C TYR A 172 -17.41 15.63 -27.77
N LYS A 173 -17.39 16.91 -28.13
CA LYS A 173 -16.26 17.58 -28.76
C LYS A 173 -15.94 18.87 -28.03
N THR A 174 -14.66 19.15 -27.86
CA THR A 174 -14.16 20.48 -27.49
C THR A 174 -13.25 20.99 -28.60
N THR A 175 -13.18 22.31 -28.75
CA THR A 175 -12.26 22.99 -29.67
C THR A 175 -11.44 24.10 -28.99
N ASP A 176 -11.59 24.24 -27.67
CA ASP A 176 -10.94 25.25 -26.84
C ASP A 176 -10.07 24.64 -25.73
N GLY A 177 -9.68 23.37 -25.92
CA GLY A 177 -8.86 22.63 -24.98
C GLY A 177 -9.60 22.22 -23.71
N GLY A 178 -10.90 21.92 -23.82
CA GLY A 178 -11.78 21.36 -22.80
C GLY A 178 -12.43 22.37 -21.86
N LYS A 179 -12.39 23.66 -22.18
CA LYS A 179 -13.11 24.67 -21.38
C LYS A 179 -14.61 24.57 -21.61
N THR A 180 -15.01 24.22 -22.82
CA THR A 180 -16.39 23.91 -23.17
C THR A 180 -16.48 22.61 -23.97
N TRP A 181 -17.59 21.91 -23.79
CA TRP A 181 -17.90 20.65 -24.50
C TRP A 181 -19.25 20.77 -25.19
N GLU A 182 -19.29 20.37 -26.45
CA GLU A 182 -20.50 20.25 -27.26
C GLU A 182 -20.84 18.77 -27.44
N LYS A 183 -22.10 18.40 -27.19
CA LYS A 183 -22.59 17.05 -27.48
C LYS A 183 -22.97 16.98 -28.96
N ILE A 184 -22.15 16.30 -29.74
CA ILE A 184 -22.23 16.29 -31.21
C ILE A 184 -22.91 15.03 -31.78
N LEU A 185 -23.11 13.99 -30.97
CA LEU A 185 -23.90 12.81 -31.33
C LEU A 185 -24.62 12.27 -30.10
N TYR A 186 -25.93 12.06 -30.22
CA TYR A 186 -26.81 11.58 -29.15
C TYR A 186 -27.99 10.83 -29.77
N ALA A 187 -28.37 9.70 -29.19
CA ALA A 187 -29.54 8.93 -29.61
C ALA A 187 -30.67 9.01 -28.57
N ASN A 188 -30.43 8.53 -27.35
CA ASN A 188 -31.39 8.54 -26.25
C ASN A 188 -30.69 8.33 -24.88
N LYS A 189 -31.46 8.35 -23.79
CA LYS A 189 -30.97 8.24 -22.40
C LYS A 189 -30.32 6.92 -22.01
N LEU A 190 -30.47 5.88 -22.82
CA LEU A 190 -29.90 4.54 -22.61
C LEU A 190 -28.73 4.26 -23.55
N THR A 191 -28.45 5.17 -24.49
CA THR A 191 -27.47 4.95 -25.55
C THR A 191 -26.25 5.84 -25.35
N GLY A 192 -25.08 5.23 -25.20
CA GLY A 192 -23.80 5.94 -25.19
C GLY A 192 -22.87 5.51 -26.30
N ALA A 193 -21.76 6.23 -26.44
CA ALA A 193 -20.74 5.91 -27.42
C ALA A 193 -19.86 4.75 -26.90
N ALA A 194 -20.05 3.56 -27.46
CA ALA A 194 -19.33 2.34 -27.10
C ALA A 194 -17.97 2.20 -27.78
N ASP A 195 -17.75 2.90 -28.89
CA ASP A 195 -16.43 3.04 -29.51
C ASP A 195 -16.41 4.30 -30.38
N LEU A 196 -15.21 4.83 -30.60
CA LEU A 196 -14.96 5.97 -31.46
C LEU A 196 -13.57 5.79 -32.07
N VAL A 197 -13.49 5.84 -33.40
CA VAL A 197 -12.21 5.80 -34.12
C VAL A 197 -12.09 6.98 -35.06
N MET A 198 -10.87 7.54 -35.15
CA MET A 198 -10.52 8.61 -36.06
C MET A 198 -9.62 8.04 -37.15
N ASP A 199 -9.87 8.42 -38.41
CA ASP A 199 -9.00 8.03 -39.52
C ASP A 199 -7.61 8.67 -39.34
N PRO A 200 -6.52 7.87 -39.25
CA PRO A 200 -5.18 8.39 -39.00
C PRO A 200 -4.65 9.26 -40.15
N ASN A 201 -5.23 9.16 -41.35
CA ASN A 201 -4.86 9.96 -42.52
C ASN A 201 -5.84 11.11 -42.81
N ASN A 202 -6.99 11.18 -42.11
CA ASN A 202 -7.98 12.23 -42.28
C ASN A 202 -8.75 12.50 -40.97
N PRO A 203 -8.31 13.45 -40.12
CA PRO A 203 -8.93 13.68 -38.81
C PRO A 203 -10.36 14.25 -38.84
N ASN A 204 -10.88 14.60 -40.02
CA ASN A 204 -12.31 14.96 -40.19
C ASN A 204 -13.21 13.72 -40.36
N LYS A 205 -12.63 12.55 -40.64
CA LYS A 205 -13.36 11.30 -40.73
C LYS A 205 -13.32 10.57 -39.39
N LEU A 206 -14.47 10.42 -38.75
CA LEU A 206 -14.63 9.63 -37.53
C LEU A 206 -15.78 8.63 -37.71
N ILE A 207 -15.70 7.52 -37.00
CA ILE A 207 -16.77 6.51 -36.93
C ILE A 207 -17.08 6.28 -35.46
N ALA A 208 -18.35 6.42 -35.11
CA ALA A 208 -18.87 6.22 -33.77
C ALA A 208 -19.80 5.00 -33.74
N ALA A 209 -19.59 4.13 -32.75
CA ALA A 209 -20.51 3.08 -32.40
C ALA A 209 -21.38 3.54 -31.23
N MET A 210 -22.67 3.74 -31.47
CA MET A 210 -23.65 4.05 -30.43
C MET A 210 -24.27 2.75 -29.92
N TRP A 211 -24.45 2.61 -28.61
CA TRP A 211 -24.89 1.37 -27.98
C TRP A 211 -25.90 1.61 -26.86
N GLU A 212 -27.11 1.10 -27.07
CA GLU A 212 -28.15 1.06 -26.04
C GLU A 212 -27.90 -0.09 -25.06
N HIS A 213 -27.74 0.23 -23.78
CA HIS A 213 -27.54 -0.77 -22.73
C HIS A 213 -28.08 -0.30 -21.38
N LYS A 214 -28.47 -1.27 -20.54
CA LYS A 214 -28.89 -1.02 -19.15
C LYS A 214 -28.56 -2.22 -18.28
N ARG A 215 -28.20 -1.95 -17.03
CA ARG A 215 -28.01 -2.93 -15.98
C ARG A 215 -28.86 -2.59 -14.77
N ASP A 216 -29.51 -3.60 -14.23
CA ASP A 216 -30.10 -3.63 -12.90
C ASP A 216 -29.26 -4.58 -12.03
N PRO A 217 -29.39 -4.57 -10.70
CA PRO A 217 -28.65 -5.50 -9.85
C PRO A 217 -28.87 -6.98 -10.17
N TRP A 218 -29.98 -7.33 -10.83
CA TRP A 218 -30.42 -8.70 -11.15
C TRP A 218 -30.58 -8.97 -12.65
N PHE A 219 -30.23 -8.02 -13.53
CA PHE A 219 -30.44 -8.20 -14.98
C PHE A 219 -29.57 -7.28 -15.83
N PHE A 220 -29.13 -7.75 -16.99
CA PHE A 220 -28.44 -6.94 -17.98
C PHE A 220 -29.11 -7.03 -19.35
N LYS A 221 -29.17 -5.92 -20.06
CA LYS A 221 -29.73 -5.85 -21.41
C LYS A 221 -28.81 -5.07 -22.34
N SER A 222 -28.33 -5.74 -23.39
CA SER A 222 -27.61 -5.15 -24.52
C SER A 222 -28.51 -5.02 -25.75
N GLY A 223 -28.43 -3.87 -26.43
CA GLY A 223 -28.99 -3.62 -27.74
C GLY A 223 -30.40 -3.02 -27.74
N GLY A 224 -30.66 -2.14 -28.70
CA GLY A 224 -31.88 -1.35 -28.77
C GLY A 224 -31.95 -0.47 -30.01
N GLU A 225 -32.98 0.38 -30.08
CA GLU A 225 -33.21 1.25 -31.24
C GLU A 225 -32.22 2.42 -31.31
N GLY A 226 -31.59 2.78 -30.19
CA GLY A 226 -30.52 3.78 -30.19
C GLY A 226 -29.15 3.25 -30.62
N SER A 227 -28.98 1.93 -30.74
CA SER A 227 -27.71 1.35 -31.20
C SER A 227 -27.50 1.54 -32.70
N GLY A 228 -26.30 1.90 -33.13
CA GLY A 228 -26.01 2.10 -34.55
C GLY A 228 -24.57 2.48 -34.85
N LEU A 229 -24.23 2.47 -36.13
CA LEU A 229 -22.92 2.87 -36.65
C LEU A 229 -23.06 4.21 -37.40
N PHE A 230 -22.34 5.21 -36.95
CA PHE A 230 -22.42 6.57 -37.47
C PHE A 230 -21.07 7.01 -38.01
N ILE A 231 -21.05 7.63 -39.19
CA ILE A 231 -19.83 8.14 -39.83
C ILE A 231 -19.98 9.64 -40.06
N THR A 232 -18.95 10.39 -39.71
CA THR A 232 -18.80 11.79 -40.08
C THR A 232 -17.60 11.95 -41.02
N TYR A 233 -17.67 12.92 -41.92
CA TYR A 233 -16.57 13.31 -42.81
C TYR A 233 -16.16 14.79 -42.64
N ASP A 234 -16.78 15.49 -41.69
CA ASP A 234 -16.61 16.92 -41.41
C ASP A 234 -16.22 17.20 -39.95
N GLY A 235 -15.66 16.19 -39.26
CA GLY A 235 -15.22 16.33 -37.88
C GLY A 235 -16.37 16.38 -36.87
N GLY A 236 -17.51 15.78 -37.20
CA GLY A 236 -18.65 15.61 -36.31
C GLY A 236 -19.68 16.74 -36.37
N GLU A 237 -19.65 17.59 -37.40
CA GLU A 237 -20.73 18.57 -37.64
C GLU A 237 -21.99 17.86 -38.14
N THR A 238 -21.82 16.85 -39.00
CA THR A 238 -22.89 15.96 -39.45
C THR A 238 -22.50 14.49 -39.33
N TRP A 239 -23.50 13.63 -39.13
CA TRP A 239 -23.34 12.18 -38.98
C TRP A 239 -24.31 11.44 -39.90
N GLU A 240 -23.79 10.46 -40.63
CA GLU A 240 -24.56 9.52 -41.44
C GLU A 240 -24.64 8.17 -40.73
N GLU A 241 -25.85 7.72 -40.44
CA GLU A 241 -26.09 6.36 -39.95
C GLU A 241 -25.91 5.34 -41.08
N LYS A 242 -25.30 4.20 -40.76
CA LYS A 242 -25.21 3.04 -41.66
C LYS A 242 -26.19 1.97 -41.23
N THR A 243 -26.87 1.39 -42.21
CA THR A 243 -28.02 0.50 -42.01
C THR A 243 -27.87 -0.79 -42.81
N ALA A 244 -28.91 -1.63 -42.81
CA ALA A 244 -28.95 -2.83 -43.64
C ALA A 244 -28.86 -2.53 -45.15
N GLU A 245 -29.31 -1.36 -45.61
CA GLU A 245 -29.17 -0.94 -47.00
C GLU A 245 -27.70 -0.74 -47.41
N ASP A 246 -26.84 -0.40 -46.44
CA ASP A 246 -25.40 -0.26 -46.60
C ASP A 246 -24.64 -1.59 -46.39
N GLY A 247 -25.33 -2.67 -46.03
CA GLY A 247 -24.78 -4.02 -45.87
C GLY A 247 -24.51 -4.47 -44.42
N LEU A 248 -24.98 -3.72 -43.41
CA LEU A 248 -25.02 -4.15 -42.01
C LEU A 248 -26.17 -5.14 -41.73
N PRO A 249 -26.23 -5.84 -40.57
CA PRO A 249 -27.30 -6.79 -40.32
C PRO A 249 -28.65 -6.09 -40.07
N GLU A 250 -29.74 -6.74 -40.50
CA GLU A 250 -31.10 -6.29 -40.21
C GLU A 250 -31.47 -6.48 -38.72
N GLY A 251 -32.32 -5.60 -38.19
CA GLY A 251 -32.85 -5.69 -36.83
C GLY A 251 -32.10 -4.82 -35.83
N LYS A 252 -32.20 -5.17 -34.54
CA LYS A 252 -31.55 -4.43 -33.44
C LYS A 252 -30.06 -4.76 -33.39
N LEU A 253 -29.25 -3.71 -33.21
CA LEU A 253 -27.81 -3.82 -33.02
C LEU A 253 -27.43 -3.67 -31.54
N GLY A 254 -26.29 -4.23 -31.16
CA GLY A 254 -25.71 -4.16 -29.83
C GLY A 254 -24.39 -3.38 -29.82
N ARG A 255 -23.44 -3.80 -28.98
CA ARG A 255 -22.10 -3.19 -28.96
C ARG A 255 -21.36 -3.45 -30.27
N ILE A 256 -20.66 -2.44 -30.78
CA ILE A 256 -19.85 -2.55 -32.00
C ILE A 256 -18.44 -2.06 -31.70
N GLY A 257 -17.44 -2.87 -32.04
CA GLY A 257 -16.04 -2.43 -32.06
C GLY A 257 -15.56 -2.08 -33.46
N LEU A 258 -14.67 -1.11 -33.55
CA LEU A 258 -14.28 -0.48 -34.81
C LEU A 258 -12.76 -0.48 -34.99
N ALA A 259 -12.31 -0.72 -36.22
CA ALA A 259 -10.93 -0.50 -36.59
C ALA A 259 -10.79 0.03 -38.02
N ILE A 260 -10.03 1.11 -38.18
CA ILE A 260 -9.60 1.63 -39.50
C ILE A 260 -8.18 1.16 -39.74
N ALA A 261 -7.89 0.58 -40.91
CA ALA A 261 -6.53 0.15 -41.24
C ALA A 261 -5.61 1.37 -41.43
N PRO A 262 -4.53 1.53 -40.63
CA PRO A 262 -3.65 2.71 -40.76
C PRO A 262 -2.95 2.82 -42.12
N SER A 263 -2.70 1.66 -42.75
CA SER A 263 -2.06 1.55 -44.06
C SER A 263 -2.99 1.84 -45.26
N ASP A 264 -4.31 1.78 -45.07
CA ASP A 264 -5.32 2.11 -46.10
C ASP A 264 -6.67 2.47 -45.46
N SER A 265 -6.95 3.78 -45.39
CA SER A 265 -8.16 4.33 -44.76
C SER A 265 -9.50 3.94 -45.41
N ASN A 266 -9.47 3.28 -46.58
CA ASN A 266 -10.67 2.71 -47.18
C ASN A 266 -11.09 1.38 -46.52
N ILE A 267 -10.15 0.71 -45.86
CA ILE A 267 -10.38 -0.57 -45.21
C ILE A 267 -10.80 -0.32 -43.76
N ILE A 268 -12.02 -0.72 -43.44
CA ILE A 268 -12.60 -0.56 -42.10
C ILE A 268 -13.24 -1.88 -41.70
N TYR A 269 -13.07 -2.25 -40.43
CA TYR A 269 -13.68 -3.42 -39.83
C TYR A 269 -14.65 -3.01 -38.72
N ALA A 270 -15.77 -3.70 -38.63
CA ALA A 270 -16.76 -3.53 -37.59
C ALA A 270 -17.17 -4.89 -37.03
N LEU A 271 -16.90 -5.14 -35.75
CA LEU A 271 -17.35 -6.32 -35.03
C LEU A 271 -18.72 -6.01 -34.42
N VAL A 272 -19.79 -6.54 -35.02
CA VAL A 272 -21.16 -6.09 -34.74
C VAL A 272 -21.90 -7.14 -33.90
N GLU A 273 -22.33 -6.74 -32.70
CA GLU A 273 -23.35 -7.49 -31.96
C GLU A 273 -24.72 -7.34 -32.64
N SER A 274 -25.35 -8.48 -32.91
CA SER A 274 -26.71 -8.54 -33.46
C SER A 274 -27.35 -9.86 -33.06
N LYS A 275 -28.47 -10.24 -33.70
CA LYS A 275 -29.03 -11.60 -33.52
C LYS A 275 -28.00 -12.71 -33.82
N LYS A 276 -27.06 -12.45 -34.72
CA LYS A 276 -25.87 -13.29 -34.93
C LYS A 276 -24.65 -12.38 -35.05
N ASN A 277 -23.78 -12.44 -34.04
CA ASN A 277 -22.57 -11.64 -34.00
C ASN A 277 -21.68 -11.94 -35.21
N ALA A 278 -21.17 -10.89 -35.86
CA ALA A 278 -20.38 -11.04 -37.07
C ALA A 278 -19.42 -9.87 -37.28
N LEU A 279 -18.31 -10.16 -37.95
CA LEU A 279 -17.32 -9.21 -38.41
C LEU A 279 -17.67 -8.75 -39.84
N TYR A 280 -17.73 -7.44 -40.02
CA TYR A 280 -18.00 -6.76 -41.29
C TYR A 280 -16.77 -6.00 -41.75
N LYS A 281 -16.62 -5.89 -43.07
CA LYS A 281 -15.55 -5.14 -43.72
C LYS A 281 -16.12 -4.17 -44.73
N SER A 282 -15.65 -2.92 -44.69
CA SER A 282 -15.76 -1.95 -45.77
C SER A 282 -14.43 -1.86 -46.53
N ASN A 283 -14.50 -1.66 -47.85
CA ASN A 283 -13.32 -1.40 -48.70
C ASN A 283 -13.42 -0.06 -49.45
N ASP A 284 -14.42 0.75 -49.13
CA ASP A 284 -14.68 2.06 -49.76
C ASP A 284 -14.70 3.20 -48.74
N GLY A 285 -14.18 2.96 -47.53
CA GLY A 285 -14.11 3.98 -46.49
C GLY A 285 -15.38 4.11 -45.66
N GLY A 286 -16.27 3.12 -45.67
CA GLY A 286 -17.45 3.05 -44.80
C GLY A 286 -18.77 3.33 -45.50
N PHE A 287 -18.79 3.45 -46.84
CA PHE A 287 -20.04 3.61 -47.60
C PHE A 287 -20.79 2.30 -47.74
N SER A 288 -20.09 1.18 -47.97
CA SER A 288 -20.69 -0.14 -48.03
C SER A 288 -19.93 -1.16 -47.19
N TRP A 289 -20.67 -2.14 -46.66
CA TRP A 289 -20.21 -3.14 -45.73
C TRP A 289 -20.53 -4.55 -46.22
N LYS A 290 -19.67 -5.50 -45.87
CA LYS A 290 -19.88 -6.91 -46.18
C LYS A 290 -19.47 -7.77 -44.99
N MET A 291 -20.34 -8.70 -44.60
CA MET A 291 -19.99 -9.73 -43.61
C MET A 291 -18.87 -10.62 -44.15
N ILE A 292 -17.85 -10.85 -43.33
CA ILE A 292 -16.69 -11.68 -43.68
C ILE A 292 -16.47 -12.87 -42.74
N ASN A 293 -16.96 -12.82 -41.49
CA ASN A 293 -16.85 -13.92 -40.53
C ASN A 293 -17.95 -13.81 -39.45
N ASP A 294 -18.52 -14.94 -39.04
CA ASP A 294 -19.58 -15.05 -38.03
C ASP A 294 -19.38 -16.25 -37.08
N LYS A 295 -18.13 -16.72 -36.98
CA LYS A 295 -17.71 -17.82 -36.10
C LYS A 295 -17.26 -17.30 -34.74
N GLU A 296 -17.28 -18.15 -33.72
CA GLU A 296 -16.90 -17.81 -32.34
C GLU A 296 -15.46 -17.29 -32.16
N GLU A 297 -14.56 -17.59 -33.10
CA GLU A 297 -13.17 -17.13 -33.10
C GLU A 297 -13.01 -15.59 -33.15
N ILE A 298 -14.07 -14.87 -33.52
CA ILE A 298 -14.10 -13.39 -33.51
C ILE A 298 -14.44 -12.80 -32.12
N GLY A 299 -14.87 -13.63 -31.17
CA GLY A 299 -15.36 -13.22 -29.85
C GLY A 299 -16.82 -13.62 -29.61
N ASN A 300 -17.18 -13.78 -28.34
CA ASN A 300 -18.48 -14.35 -27.92
C ASN A 300 -19.24 -13.53 -26.87
N ARG A 301 -18.69 -12.42 -26.36
CA ARG A 301 -19.27 -11.66 -25.23
C ARG A 301 -19.19 -10.14 -25.43
N PRO A 302 -19.94 -9.58 -26.42
CA PRO A 302 -19.76 -8.20 -26.90
C PRO A 302 -19.81 -7.13 -25.82
N PHE A 303 -20.74 -7.21 -24.88
CA PHE A 303 -20.89 -6.15 -23.85
C PHE A 303 -19.63 -5.96 -23.00
N TYR A 304 -18.83 -7.01 -22.79
CA TYR A 304 -17.61 -7.00 -21.98
C TYR A 304 -16.36 -6.87 -22.86
N TYR A 305 -16.38 -7.48 -24.05
CA TYR A 305 -15.30 -7.39 -25.04
C TYR A 305 -15.84 -7.14 -26.44
N SER A 306 -15.42 -6.06 -27.08
CA SER A 306 -15.78 -5.80 -28.47
C SER A 306 -14.63 -5.22 -29.28
N ASP A 307 -13.42 -5.10 -28.73
CA ASP A 307 -12.34 -4.35 -29.37
C ASP A 307 -11.67 -5.16 -30.49
N ILE A 308 -11.35 -4.48 -31.59
CA ILE A 308 -10.65 -5.03 -32.75
C ILE A 308 -9.59 -4.04 -33.22
N PHE A 309 -8.43 -4.53 -33.66
CA PHE A 309 -7.31 -3.70 -34.12
C PHE A 309 -6.73 -4.21 -35.44
N VAL A 310 -6.14 -3.32 -36.23
CA VAL A 310 -5.43 -3.65 -37.48
C VAL A 310 -3.94 -3.38 -37.30
N ASP A 311 -3.10 -4.28 -37.82
CA ASP A 311 -1.66 -4.06 -37.88
C ASP A 311 -1.34 -2.81 -38.75
N PRO A 312 -0.48 -1.89 -38.28
CA PRO A 312 -0.20 -0.64 -38.99
C PRO A 312 0.53 -0.85 -40.33
N GLN A 313 1.17 -2.01 -40.52
CA GLN A 313 1.96 -2.36 -41.70
C GLN A 313 1.25 -3.41 -42.58
N ASN A 314 0.19 -4.07 -42.10
CA ASN A 314 -0.58 -5.06 -42.85
C ASN A 314 -2.10 -4.93 -42.61
N SER A 315 -2.84 -4.39 -43.59
CA SER A 315 -4.31 -4.20 -43.49
C SER A 315 -5.13 -5.50 -43.45
N ASN A 316 -4.51 -6.66 -43.71
CA ASN A 316 -5.14 -7.98 -43.56
C ASN A 316 -4.85 -8.65 -42.22
N ARG A 317 -3.92 -8.10 -41.42
CA ARG A 317 -3.67 -8.61 -40.09
C ARG A 317 -4.55 -7.91 -39.08
N LEU A 318 -5.38 -8.70 -38.38
CA LEU A 318 -6.34 -8.20 -37.41
C LEU A 318 -6.14 -8.88 -36.07
N TYR A 319 -6.41 -8.15 -35.00
CA TYR A 319 -6.43 -8.67 -33.63
C TYR A 319 -7.84 -8.50 -33.08
N SER A 320 -8.53 -9.60 -32.77
CA SER A 320 -9.76 -9.56 -31.98
C SER A 320 -9.40 -9.75 -30.52
N VAL A 321 -9.84 -8.82 -29.67
CA VAL A 321 -9.46 -8.72 -28.25
C VAL A 321 -10.69 -9.00 -27.39
N PHE A 322 -10.70 -10.17 -26.76
CA PHE A 322 -11.78 -10.61 -25.85
C PHE A 322 -11.23 -11.48 -24.72
N THR A 323 -11.97 -12.50 -24.24
CA THR A 323 -11.42 -13.52 -23.33
C THR A 323 -10.07 -14.06 -23.81
N TYR A 324 -9.85 -14.13 -25.12
CA TYR A 324 -8.56 -14.38 -25.74
C TYR A 324 -8.15 -13.23 -26.66
N VAL A 325 -6.86 -13.15 -27.00
CA VAL A 325 -6.41 -12.41 -28.17
C VAL A 325 -6.22 -13.37 -29.33
N ASN A 326 -7.01 -13.18 -30.38
CA ASN A 326 -6.93 -13.93 -31.61
C ASN A 326 -6.41 -13.06 -32.76
N VAL A 327 -5.58 -13.63 -33.63
CA VAL A 327 -4.99 -12.95 -34.79
C VAL A 327 -5.50 -13.57 -36.10
N SER A 328 -5.80 -12.71 -37.06
CA SER A 328 -6.08 -13.08 -38.46
C SER A 328 -4.96 -12.59 -39.35
N GLU A 329 -4.66 -13.30 -40.44
CA GLU A 329 -3.71 -12.88 -41.48
C GLU A 329 -4.38 -12.73 -42.87
N ASP A 330 -5.69 -13.00 -42.97
CA ASP A 330 -6.44 -13.09 -44.22
C ASP A 330 -7.57 -12.05 -44.35
N GLY A 331 -7.46 -10.98 -43.56
CA GLY A 331 -8.44 -9.90 -43.50
C GLY A 331 -9.71 -10.28 -42.76
N GLY A 332 -9.59 -11.13 -41.74
CA GLY A 332 -10.66 -11.47 -40.79
C GLY A 332 -11.52 -12.67 -41.15
N LYS A 333 -11.16 -13.45 -42.19
CA LYS A 333 -11.95 -14.63 -42.62
C LYS A 333 -11.69 -15.84 -41.74
N SER A 334 -10.49 -15.91 -41.15
CA SER A 334 -10.12 -16.89 -40.14
C SER A 334 -9.21 -16.29 -39.08
N PHE A 335 -9.27 -16.83 -37.87
CA PHE A 335 -8.46 -16.41 -36.72
C PHE A 335 -7.79 -17.59 -36.03
N GLU A 336 -6.63 -17.35 -35.43
CA GLU A 336 -5.92 -18.27 -34.54
C GLU A 336 -5.57 -17.59 -33.22
N SER A 337 -5.40 -18.37 -32.15
CA SER A 337 -5.07 -17.81 -30.84
C SER A 337 -3.62 -17.33 -30.79
N LEU A 338 -3.42 -16.04 -30.50
CA LEU A 338 -2.10 -15.43 -30.34
C LEU A 338 -1.59 -15.57 -28.90
N MET A 339 -2.50 -15.47 -27.93
CA MET A 339 -2.19 -15.45 -26.50
C MET A 339 -2.95 -16.58 -25.78
N PRO A 340 -2.37 -17.80 -25.72
CA PRO A 340 -2.95 -18.87 -24.93
C PRO A 340 -2.85 -18.55 -23.43
N ALA A 341 -3.84 -18.96 -22.64
CA ALA A 341 -3.87 -18.72 -21.19
C ALA A 341 -3.52 -19.98 -20.37
N TYR A 342 -4.24 -21.08 -20.62
CA TYR A 342 -4.19 -22.28 -19.77
C TYR A 342 -3.45 -23.45 -20.44
N GLY A 343 -2.83 -24.30 -19.62
CA GLY A 343 -2.17 -25.54 -20.07
C GLY A 343 -0.90 -25.33 -20.89
N VAL A 344 -0.29 -24.15 -20.80
CA VAL A 344 0.92 -23.76 -21.54
C VAL A 344 1.94 -23.11 -20.60
N ASP A 345 3.22 -23.16 -20.97
CA ASP A 345 4.33 -22.61 -20.14
C ASP A 345 4.50 -21.09 -20.27
N ASN A 346 3.92 -20.49 -21.31
CA ASN A 346 4.03 -19.06 -21.65
C ASN A 346 2.66 -18.36 -21.59
N GLY A 347 1.75 -18.87 -20.76
CA GLY A 347 0.38 -18.39 -20.67
C GLY A 347 0.30 -16.93 -20.25
N VAL A 348 -0.63 -16.19 -20.85
CA VAL A 348 -1.02 -14.84 -20.40
C VAL A 348 -2.45 -14.92 -19.85
N HIS A 349 -2.71 -14.21 -18.75
CA HIS A 349 -4.04 -14.15 -18.16
C HIS A 349 -5.10 -13.75 -19.22
N PRO A 350 -6.27 -14.42 -19.27
CA PRO A 350 -7.34 -14.10 -20.22
C PRO A 350 -8.04 -12.79 -19.86
N ASP A 351 -9.14 -12.49 -20.57
CA ASP A 351 -10.00 -11.34 -20.31
C ASP A 351 -9.29 -10.00 -20.59
N HIS A 352 -9.02 -9.80 -21.89
CA HIS A 352 -8.24 -8.69 -22.40
C HIS A 352 -9.11 -7.45 -22.65
N HIS A 353 -8.68 -6.31 -22.11
CA HIS A 353 -9.44 -5.06 -22.09
C HIS A 353 -8.72 -3.88 -22.73
N ALA A 354 -7.40 -3.97 -22.93
CA ALA A 354 -6.61 -2.91 -23.52
C ALA A 354 -5.58 -3.49 -24.48
N TRP A 355 -5.44 -2.85 -25.64
CA TRP A 355 -4.46 -3.23 -26.64
C TRP A 355 -3.83 -1.99 -27.24
N TRP A 356 -2.51 -2.00 -27.36
CA TRP A 356 -1.75 -0.94 -28.01
C TRP A 356 -0.72 -1.56 -28.94
N ILE A 357 -0.63 -1.05 -30.16
CA ILE A 357 0.34 -1.46 -31.18
C ILE A 357 1.05 -0.22 -31.72
N HIS A 358 2.39 -0.27 -31.80
CA HIS A 358 3.16 0.90 -32.20
C HIS A 358 2.85 1.27 -33.67
N PRO A 359 2.49 2.52 -33.99
CA PRO A 359 1.91 2.90 -35.28
C PRO A 359 2.86 2.80 -36.48
N LYS A 360 4.16 2.57 -36.24
CA LYS A 360 5.19 2.38 -37.28
C LYS A 360 5.95 1.06 -37.14
N ASP A 361 5.64 0.25 -36.13
CA ASP A 361 6.34 -1.02 -35.82
C ASP A 361 5.36 -2.01 -35.21
N GLY A 362 4.69 -2.82 -36.04
CA GLY A 362 3.70 -3.79 -35.58
C GLY A 362 4.27 -4.91 -34.69
N SER A 363 5.60 -5.00 -34.55
CA SER A 363 6.23 -6.00 -33.67
C SER A 363 6.18 -5.60 -32.19
N PHE A 364 6.01 -4.31 -31.90
CA PHE A 364 5.92 -3.80 -30.54
C PHE A 364 4.47 -3.57 -30.14
N MET A 365 3.99 -4.38 -29.21
CA MET A 365 2.62 -4.33 -28.69
C MET A 365 2.59 -4.40 -27.17
N MET A 366 1.51 -3.91 -26.60
CA MET A 366 1.20 -3.99 -25.18
C MET A 366 -0.25 -4.45 -25.01
N ASP A 367 -0.47 -5.31 -24.03
CA ASP A 367 -1.77 -5.91 -23.71
C ASP A 367 -2.08 -5.68 -22.23
N GLY A 368 -3.30 -5.24 -21.96
CA GLY A 368 -3.86 -5.09 -20.63
C GLY A 368 -5.08 -5.99 -20.46
N ASN A 369 -5.11 -6.75 -19.37
CA ASN A 369 -6.15 -7.71 -19.05
C ASN A 369 -6.45 -7.74 -17.54
N ASP A 370 -7.34 -8.62 -17.10
CA ASP A 370 -7.74 -8.77 -15.69
C ASP A 370 -6.58 -9.22 -14.77
N GLY A 371 -5.52 -9.80 -15.33
CA GLY A 371 -4.28 -10.16 -14.64
C GLY A 371 -3.11 -9.20 -14.91
N GLY A 372 -3.34 -7.99 -15.41
CA GLY A 372 -2.30 -6.96 -15.52
C GLY A 372 -1.79 -6.65 -16.92
N LEU A 373 -0.50 -6.29 -17.01
CA LEU A 373 0.13 -5.72 -18.19
C LEU A 373 1.19 -6.65 -18.80
N ASN A 374 1.13 -6.82 -20.11
CA ASN A 374 2.03 -7.65 -20.90
C ASN A 374 2.66 -6.84 -22.04
N ILE A 375 3.95 -7.07 -22.30
CA ILE A 375 4.72 -6.34 -23.31
C ILE A 375 5.42 -7.33 -24.25
N THR A 376 5.29 -7.14 -25.56
CA THR A 376 5.99 -7.92 -26.59
C THR A 376 6.78 -7.01 -27.53
N ARG A 377 7.91 -7.50 -28.07
CA ARG A 377 8.73 -6.78 -29.08
C ARG A 377 9.04 -7.63 -30.31
N ASP A 378 8.30 -8.71 -30.51
CA ASP A 378 8.52 -9.67 -31.59
C ASP A 378 7.22 -10.09 -32.30
N GLY A 379 6.17 -9.27 -32.18
CA GLY A 379 4.86 -9.51 -32.77
C GLY A 379 4.02 -10.53 -32.00
N GLY A 380 4.21 -10.64 -30.68
CA GLY A 380 3.44 -11.53 -29.81
C GLY A 380 3.96 -12.97 -29.74
N LYS A 381 5.19 -13.24 -30.21
CA LYS A 381 5.81 -14.57 -30.08
C LYS A 381 6.30 -14.80 -28.64
N THR A 382 6.77 -13.74 -27.99
CA THR A 382 7.11 -13.74 -26.57
C THR A 382 6.51 -12.53 -25.86
N TRP A 383 6.08 -12.74 -24.61
CA TRP A 383 5.46 -11.73 -23.77
C TRP A 383 6.21 -11.61 -22.45
N ARG A 384 6.42 -10.39 -21.99
CA ARG A 384 6.89 -10.08 -20.64
C ARG A 384 5.70 -9.60 -19.81
N PHE A 385 5.41 -10.33 -18.75
CA PHE A 385 4.49 -9.89 -17.71
C PHE A 385 5.14 -8.87 -16.76
N VAL A 386 4.40 -7.81 -16.41
CA VAL A 386 4.86 -6.74 -15.51
C VAL A 386 4.45 -7.05 -14.08
N THR A 387 5.40 -7.56 -13.29
CA THR A 387 5.16 -8.07 -11.92
C THR A 387 5.35 -7.02 -10.82
N ASN A 388 5.46 -5.73 -11.16
CA ASN A 388 5.69 -4.65 -10.20
C ASN A 388 4.64 -3.53 -10.21
N LEU A 389 3.43 -3.86 -10.65
CA LEU A 389 2.23 -3.04 -10.52
C LEU A 389 1.33 -3.61 -9.39
N PRO A 390 1.31 -2.99 -8.19
CA PRO A 390 0.44 -3.43 -7.09
C PRO A 390 -0.98 -2.90 -7.27
N VAL A 391 -1.72 -3.52 -8.19
CA VAL A 391 -3.08 -3.12 -8.56
C VAL A 391 -4.13 -4.21 -8.28
N ALA A 392 -3.86 -5.07 -7.30
CA ALA A 392 -4.77 -6.18 -6.96
C ALA A 392 -6.12 -5.65 -6.45
N GLN A 393 -7.19 -6.36 -6.82
CA GLN A 393 -8.58 -5.97 -6.57
C GLN A 393 -9.24 -6.89 -5.55
N PHE A 394 -8.99 -6.65 -4.25
CA PHE A 394 -9.57 -7.45 -3.17
C PHE A 394 -11.04 -7.12 -2.94
N TYR A 395 -11.90 -8.15 -2.88
CA TYR A 395 -13.30 -7.98 -2.45
C TYR A 395 -13.44 -7.90 -0.93
N HIS A 396 -12.70 -8.74 -0.20
CA HIS A 396 -12.73 -8.86 1.26
C HIS A 396 -11.35 -9.19 1.80
N ILE A 397 -11.12 -8.92 3.09
CA ILE A 397 -9.80 -9.10 3.72
C ILE A 397 -9.91 -9.80 5.08
N ALA A 398 -9.01 -10.73 5.34
CA ALA A 398 -8.92 -11.44 6.62
C ALA A 398 -7.46 -11.57 7.08
N VAL A 399 -7.27 -11.95 8.36
CA VAL A 399 -5.95 -12.13 8.97
C VAL A 399 -5.90 -13.41 9.81
N ASP A 400 -4.72 -14.02 9.90
CA ASP A 400 -4.42 -15.08 10.87
C ASP A 400 -3.77 -14.51 12.15
N ASN A 401 -3.34 -15.39 13.05
CA ASN A 401 -2.57 -15.04 14.26
C ASN A 401 -1.15 -15.63 14.24
N GLU A 402 -0.57 -15.96 13.08
CA GLU A 402 0.81 -16.46 13.00
C GLU A 402 1.85 -15.38 13.34
N TYR A 403 3.13 -15.75 13.48
CA TYR A 403 4.24 -14.81 13.63
C TYR A 403 5.28 -14.95 12.52
N PRO A 404 5.54 -13.89 11.74
CA PRO A 404 4.62 -12.78 11.45
C PRO A 404 3.24 -13.26 10.98
N TYR A 405 2.20 -12.43 11.15
CA TYR A 405 0.85 -12.77 10.69
C TYR A 405 0.68 -12.57 9.19
N ASN A 406 -0.32 -13.23 8.63
CA ASN A 406 -0.65 -13.17 7.21
C ASN A 406 -2.00 -12.50 6.98
N VAL A 407 -2.08 -11.83 5.83
CA VAL A 407 -3.26 -11.24 5.23
C VAL A 407 -3.77 -12.18 4.14
N TYR A 408 -5.08 -12.33 4.10
CA TYR A 408 -5.79 -13.19 3.16
C TYR A 408 -6.86 -12.37 2.45
N GLY A 409 -7.17 -12.74 1.23
CA GLY A 409 -8.33 -12.20 0.56
C GLY A 409 -8.49 -12.75 -0.85
N GLY A 410 -9.73 -12.73 -1.31
CA GLY A 410 -10.10 -13.05 -2.67
C GLY A 410 -10.07 -11.84 -3.58
N MET A 411 -9.65 -12.06 -4.83
CA MET A 411 -9.46 -11.02 -5.83
C MET A 411 -10.33 -11.28 -7.06
N GLN A 412 -10.74 -10.21 -7.74
CA GLN A 412 -11.41 -10.31 -9.03
C GLN A 412 -10.55 -11.07 -10.05
N ASP A 413 -11.14 -12.10 -10.65
CA ASP A 413 -10.63 -13.06 -11.65
C ASP A 413 -9.26 -13.71 -11.38
N ASN A 414 -8.69 -13.48 -10.20
CA ASN A 414 -7.31 -13.85 -9.87
C ASN A 414 -7.21 -14.76 -8.63
N GLY A 415 -8.30 -15.41 -8.22
CA GLY A 415 -8.31 -16.37 -7.13
C GLY A 415 -8.23 -15.76 -5.72
N SER A 416 -7.98 -16.63 -4.75
CA SER A 416 -7.79 -16.29 -3.34
C SER A 416 -6.32 -16.41 -2.97
N TRP A 417 -5.81 -15.45 -2.20
CA TRP A 417 -4.39 -15.35 -1.88
C TRP A 417 -4.14 -15.21 -0.38
N ARG A 418 -2.93 -15.61 0.02
CA ARG A 418 -2.35 -15.43 1.35
C ARG A 418 -0.96 -14.81 1.22
N GLY A 419 -0.61 -13.85 2.06
CA GLY A 419 0.76 -13.32 2.16
C GLY A 419 1.01 -12.57 3.48
N PRO A 420 2.28 -12.32 3.83
CA PRO A 420 2.62 -11.76 5.13
C PRO A 420 2.36 -10.24 5.21
N ALA A 421 1.84 -9.76 6.34
CA ALA A 421 1.71 -8.31 6.61
C ALA A 421 3.06 -7.62 6.88
N TYR A 422 3.99 -8.40 7.43
CA TYR A 422 5.39 -8.04 7.61
C TYR A 422 6.26 -9.31 7.63
N VAL A 423 7.56 -9.17 7.43
CA VAL A 423 8.49 -10.30 7.40
C VAL A 423 9.72 -10.07 8.28
N TRP A 424 10.18 -11.11 8.97
CA TRP A 424 11.52 -11.18 9.54
C TRP A 424 12.50 -11.76 8.51
N LYS A 425 12.55 -11.11 7.35
CA LYS A 425 13.42 -11.42 6.22
C LYS A 425 14.08 -10.13 5.71
N SER A 426 15.25 -10.25 5.11
CA SER A 426 15.88 -9.12 4.43
C SER A 426 15.12 -8.77 3.13
N GLN A 427 15.13 -7.48 2.74
CA GLN A 427 14.61 -6.95 1.45
C GLN A 427 13.08 -6.99 1.23
N GLY A 428 12.31 -6.65 2.26
CA GLY A 428 10.89 -6.32 2.11
C GLY A 428 9.96 -7.52 1.87
N ILE A 429 8.69 -7.24 1.59
CA ILE A 429 7.66 -8.24 1.28
C ILE A 429 7.67 -8.51 -0.22
N ARG A 430 8.04 -9.71 -0.65
CA ARG A 430 8.20 -10.07 -2.06
C ARG A 430 6.94 -10.72 -2.62
N ASN A 431 6.73 -10.61 -3.94
CA ASN A 431 5.70 -11.38 -4.65
C ASN A 431 5.81 -12.89 -4.36
N SER A 432 7.03 -13.43 -4.25
CA SER A 432 7.26 -14.85 -3.95
C SER A 432 6.88 -15.28 -2.52
N TYR A 433 6.41 -14.37 -1.68
CA TYR A 433 5.87 -14.69 -0.34
C TYR A 433 4.34 -14.75 -0.34
N TRP A 434 3.71 -14.30 -1.42
CA TRP A 434 2.29 -14.44 -1.65
C TRP A 434 2.02 -15.78 -2.34
N GLN A 435 0.97 -16.45 -1.92
CA GLN A 435 0.56 -17.76 -2.42
C GLN A 435 -0.93 -17.73 -2.77
N GLU A 436 -1.26 -18.08 -4.00
CA GLU A 436 -2.62 -18.39 -4.39
C GLU A 436 -3.04 -19.72 -3.71
N ILE A 437 -4.18 -19.72 -3.03
CA ILE A 437 -4.68 -20.87 -2.27
C ILE A 437 -5.88 -21.55 -2.95
N SER A 438 -6.62 -20.83 -3.80
CA SER A 438 -7.78 -21.32 -4.57
C SER A 438 -8.01 -20.44 -5.80
N PHE A 439 -8.50 -21.03 -6.89
CA PHE A 439 -8.77 -20.37 -8.18
C PHE A 439 -10.19 -19.77 -8.26
N GLY A 440 -10.49 -19.01 -9.32
CA GLY A 440 -11.80 -18.37 -9.61
C GLY A 440 -11.79 -16.85 -9.37
N ASP A 441 -12.95 -16.19 -9.32
CA ASP A 441 -13.04 -14.92 -8.58
C ASP A 441 -12.89 -15.31 -7.12
N GLY A 442 -11.89 -14.81 -6.41
CA GLY A 442 -11.83 -15.02 -4.97
C GLY A 442 -12.75 -14.04 -4.24
N PHE A 443 -13.47 -14.50 -3.20
CA PHE A 443 -14.21 -13.61 -2.29
C PHE A 443 -13.69 -13.70 -0.85
N ASP A 444 -14.56 -13.99 0.12
CA ASP A 444 -14.16 -14.19 1.51
C ASP A 444 -13.20 -15.37 1.65
N VAL A 445 -12.15 -15.14 2.46
CA VAL A 445 -11.23 -16.16 2.91
C VAL A 445 -11.25 -16.15 4.43
N VAL A 446 -11.59 -17.28 5.04
CA VAL A 446 -11.68 -17.42 6.49
C VAL A 446 -10.58 -18.39 6.94
N PRO A 447 -9.45 -17.92 7.49
CA PRO A 447 -8.43 -18.81 8.03
C PRO A 447 -8.95 -19.56 9.26
N ASP A 448 -8.62 -20.84 9.37
CA ASP A 448 -8.97 -21.66 10.54
C ASP A 448 -8.15 -21.18 11.75
N LYS A 449 -8.84 -20.85 12.84
CA LYS A 449 -8.24 -20.29 14.06
C LYS A 449 -7.40 -21.32 14.83
N ASP A 450 -7.66 -22.62 14.65
CA ASP A 450 -6.90 -23.69 15.30
C ASP A 450 -5.56 -23.95 14.60
N ASP A 451 -5.55 -23.90 13.26
CA ASP A 451 -4.39 -24.15 12.41
C ASP A 451 -4.53 -23.40 11.09
N SER A 452 -3.74 -22.33 10.90
CA SER A 452 -3.85 -21.46 9.74
C SER A 452 -3.40 -22.11 8.42
N ARG A 453 -2.81 -23.32 8.46
CA ARG A 453 -2.61 -24.22 7.29
C ARG A 453 -3.87 -24.33 6.44
N TYR A 454 -4.98 -24.19 7.12
CA TYR A 454 -6.29 -24.57 6.71
C TYR A 454 -7.24 -23.37 6.81
N GLY A 455 -8.33 -23.42 6.07
CA GLY A 455 -9.43 -22.47 6.16
C GLY A 455 -10.44 -22.68 5.05
N TRP A 456 -11.27 -21.67 4.80
CA TRP A 456 -12.28 -21.67 3.75
C TRP A 456 -12.01 -20.53 2.77
N SER A 457 -12.15 -20.81 1.48
CA SER A 457 -12.02 -19.81 0.42
C SER A 457 -13.22 -19.91 -0.51
N MET A 458 -13.81 -18.76 -0.82
CA MET A 458 -14.98 -18.67 -1.68
C MET A 458 -14.64 -18.30 -3.11
N SER A 459 -15.46 -18.78 -4.04
CA SER A 459 -15.54 -18.31 -5.42
C SER A 459 -17.00 -18.16 -5.88
N GLN A 460 -17.21 -17.84 -7.16
CA GLN A 460 -18.50 -17.38 -7.69
C GLN A 460 -19.67 -18.33 -7.37
N GLN A 461 -20.90 -17.82 -7.38
CA GLN A 461 -22.11 -18.64 -7.23
C GLN A 461 -22.10 -19.54 -5.97
N GLY A 462 -21.53 -19.03 -4.87
CA GLY A 462 -21.44 -19.73 -3.59
C GLY A 462 -20.57 -20.99 -3.62
N TYR A 463 -19.64 -21.13 -4.56
CA TYR A 463 -18.60 -22.15 -4.43
C TYR A 463 -17.73 -21.83 -3.22
N VAL A 464 -17.53 -22.82 -2.36
CA VAL A 464 -16.67 -22.71 -1.19
C VAL A 464 -15.86 -23.99 -1.05
N SER A 465 -14.56 -23.82 -0.81
CA SER A 465 -13.61 -24.91 -0.63
C SER A 465 -12.93 -24.80 0.72
N ARG A 466 -12.73 -25.95 1.36
CA ARG A 466 -11.81 -26.10 2.49
C ARG A 466 -10.40 -26.22 1.91
N TYR A 467 -9.53 -25.23 2.17
CA TYR A 467 -8.19 -25.20 1.60
C TYR A 467 -7.13 -25.83 2.53
N ASP A 468 -6.03 -26.29 1.93
CA ASP A 468 -4.75 -26.59 2.56
C ASP A 468 -3.66 -25.83 1.82
N TYR A 469 -3.17 -24.71 2.37
CA TYR A 469 -2.24 -23.82 1.63
C TYR A 469 -0.88 -24.48 1.39
N LEU A 470 -0.53 -25.52 2.15
CA LEU A 470 0.78 -26.17 2.07
C LEU A 470 0.83 -27.23 0.97
N THR A 471 -0.24 -27.99 0.79
CA THR A 471 -0.28 -29.11 -0.17
C THR A 471 -1.20 -28.90 -1.37
N GLY A 472 -2.14 -27.95 -1.28
CA GLY A 472 -3.18 -27.74 -2.29
C GLY A 472 -4.26 -28.82 -2.32
N ASN A 473 -4.33 -29.70 -1.31
CA ASN A 473 -5.36 -30.75 -1.19
C ASN A 473 -6.73 -30.17 -0.78
N ASN A 474 -7.25 -29.27 -1.61
CA ASN A 474 -8.51 -28.57 -1.39
C ASN A 474 -9.70 -29.48 -1.72
N TYR A 475 -10.82 -29.31 -1.02
CA TYR A 475 -12.08 -30.00 -1.33
C TYR A 475 -13.29 -29.09 -1.12
N THR A 476 -14.35 -29.30 -1.90
CA THR A 476 -15.56 -28.48 -1.81
C THR A 476 -16.35 -28.77 -0.55
N VAL A 477 -16.92 -27.73 0.04
CA VAL A 477 -17.80 -27.77 1.21
C VAL A 477 -19.08 -26.95 0.98
N LYS A 478 -19.48 -26.80 -0.29
CA LYS A 478 -20.70 -26.07 -0.67
C LYS A 478 -21.95 -26.75 -0.08
N PRO A 479 -22.85 -26.02 0.61
CA PRO A 479 -24.07 -26.61 1.15
C PRO A 479 -24.99 -27.21 0.08
N THR A 480 -25.70 -28.26 0.46
CA THR A 480 -26.77 -28.88 -0.36
C THR A 480 -28.06 -28.93 0.44
N HIS A 481 -29.20 -28.70 -0.21
CA HIS A 481 -30.49 -28.80 0.46
C HIS A 481 -30.90 -30.28 0.64
N PRO A 482 -31.49 -30.68 1.78
CA PRO A 482 -31.93 -32.06 2.01
C PRO A 482 -33.13 -32.48 1.13
N ASP A 483 -33.96 -31.52 0.73
CA ASP A 483 -35.00 -31.70 -0.29
C ASP A 483 -34.40 -31.43 -1.69
N PRO A 484 -34.34 -32.42 -2.59
CA PRO A 484 -33.75 -32.27 -3.92
C PRO A 484 -34.56 -31.36 -4.87
N GLU A 485 -35.81 -31.02 -4.55
CA GLU A 485 -36.64 -30.12 -5.36
C GLU A 485 -36.40 -28.64 -5.04
N VAL A 486 -35.63 -28.34 -3.98
CA VAL A 486 -35.28 -26.98 -3.60
C VAL A 486 -33.93 -26.61 -4.20
N GLU A 487 -33.96 -25.75 -5.21
CA GLU A 487 -32.75 -25.15 -5.76
C GLU A 487 -32.23 -24.05 -4.82
N LEU A 488 -30.94 -24.14 -4.45
CA LEU A 488 -30.29 -23.12 -3.64
C LEU A 488 -29.79 -21.98 -4.52
N ARG A 489 -30.19 -20.75 -4.19
CA ARG A 489 -29.75 -19.54 -4.88
C ARG A 489 -28.57 -18.94 -4.13
N PHE A 490 -27.43 -18.82 -4.80
CA PHE A 490 -26.21 -18.25 -4.24
C PHE A 490 -25.83 -16.97 -4.97
N ASN A 491 -25.35 -15.98 -4.23
CA ASN A 491 -24.86 -14.75 -4.83
C ASN A 491 -23.55 -15.01 -5.61
N TRP A 492 -23.15 -14.05 -6.45
CA TRP A 492 -21.78 -14.00 -6.96
C TRP A 492 -20.77 -14.01 -5.81
N ASN A 493 -21.04 -13.22 -4.77
CA ASN A 493 -20.28 -13.12 -3.52
C ASN A 493 -21.19 -13.49 -2.33
N SER A 494 -21.30 -14.79 -2.05
CA SER A 494 -22.15 -15.32 -0.96
C SER A 494 -21.58 -15.00 0.44
N ALA A 495 -22.42 -15.05 1.47
CA ALA A 495 -21.98 -14.86 2.85
C ALA A 495 -21.28 -16.09 3.43
N ILE A 496 -20.20 -15.89 4.19
CA ILE A 496 -19.59 -16.88 5.09
C ILE A 496 -19.15 -16.23 6.39
N ASN A 497 -19.25 -16.94 7.52
CA ASN A 497 -18.63 -16.49 8.77
C ASN A 497 -18.40 -17.67 9.74
N ILE A 498 -17.57 -17.48 10.75
CA ILE A 498 -17.24 -18.47 11.78
C ILE A 498 -17.87 -18.09 13.12
N ASP A 499 -18.35 -19.06 13.89
CA ASP A 499 -18.85 -18.81 15.25
C ASP A 499 -17.70 -18.28 16.13
N PRO A 500 -17.86 -17.11 16.79
CA PRO A 500 -16.84 -16.56 17.67
C PRO A 500 -16.61 -17.40 18.95
N PHE A 501 -17.50 -18.33 19.27
CA PHE A 501 -17.44 -19.21 20.46
C PHE A 501 -17.05 -20.65 20.14
N ASP A 502 -17.00 -21.07 18.87
CA ASP A 502 -16.64 -22.44 18.46
C ASP A 502 -16.00 -22.48 17.07
N ASN A 503 -14.71 -22.81 17.01
CA ASN A 503 -13.93 -22.85 15.76
C ASN A 503 -14.36 -23.98 14.80
N ASN A 504 -15.18 -24.93 15.23
CA ASN A 504 -15.75 -25.95 14.34
C ASN A 504 -17.02 -25.48 13.63
N THR A 505 -17.65 -24.42 14.13
CA THR A 505 -18.94 -23.97 13.65
C THR A 505 -18.79 -22.84 12.63
N ILE A 506 -19.32 -23.04 11.42
CA ILE A 506 -19.36 -22.02 10.36
C ILE A 506 -20.77 -21.85 9.81
N TYR A 507 -21.03 -20.69 9.24
CA TYR A 507 -22.28 -20.31 8.61
C TYR A 507 -22.06 -19.94 7.15
N PHE A 508 -23.01 -20.28 6.28
CA PHE A 508 -22.96 -19.96 4.85
C PHE A 508 -24.32 -19.50 4.31
N GLY A 509 -24.33 -18.57 3.38
CA GLY A 509 -25.54 -17.93 2.85
C GLY A 509 -25.92 -18.36 1.44
N SER A 510 -27.11 -18.93 1.27
CA SER A 510 -27.86 -18.96 0.01
C SER A 510 -29.01 -17.94 0.11
N GLN A 511 -30.24 -18.27 -0.29
CA GLN A 511 -31.45 -17.64 0.26
C GLN A 511 -31.72 -18.04 1.74
N PHE A 512 -31.03 -19.07 2.23
CA PHE A 512 -31.11 -19.59 3.60
C PHE A 512 -29.77 -19.45 4.33
N VAL A 513 -29.82 -19.46 5.66
CA VAL A 513 -28.65 -19.63 6.52
C VAL A 513 -28.40 -21.11 6.71
N HIS A 514 -27.22 -21.55 6.29
CA HIS A 514 -26.71 -22.91 6.49
C HIS A 514 -25.72 -22.90 7.64
N LYS A 515 -25.80 -23.87 8.54
CA LYS A 515 -24.88 -24.05 9.67
C LYS A 515 -24.17 -25.38 9.55
N SER A 516 -22.85 -25.38 9.74
CA SER A 516 -22.04 -26.58 9.94
C SER A 516 -21.37 -26.50 11.30
N THR A 517 -21.26 -27.64 12.01
CA THR A 517 -20.55 -27.77 13.29
C THR A 517 -19.30 -28.66 13.18
N ASP A 518 -18.92 -29.02 11.96
CA ASP A 518 -17.85 -29.94 11.61
C ASP A 518 -16.96 -29.37 10.49
N LYS A 519 -16.71 -28.06 10.55
CA LYS A 519 -15.82 -27.33 9.63
C LYS A 519 -16.26 -27.36 8.15
N GLY A 520 -17.56 -27.48 7.90
CA GLY A 520 -18.19 -27.44 6.57
C GLY A 520 -18.44 -28.82 5.94
N LEU A 521 -18.20 -29.93 6.66
CA LEU A 521 -18.41 -31.27 6.11
C LEU A 521 -19.89 -31.61 5.96
N THR A 522 -20.71 -31.19 6.92
CA THR A 522 -22.17 -31.35 6.89
C THR A 522 -22.89 -30.05 7.24
N TRP A 523 -24.10 -29.87 6.70
CA TRP A 523 -24.87 -28.63 6.79
C TRP A 523 -26.30 -28.86 7.25
N GLU A 524 -26.80 -27.97 8.10
CA GLU A 524 -28.19 -27.84 8.53
C GLU A 524 -28.74 -26.49 8.07
N VAL A 525 -29.96 -26.47 7.52
CA VAL A 525 -30.67 -25.23 7.19
C VAL A 525 -31.38 -24.72 8.44
N ILE A 526 -30.99 -23.53 8.91
CA ILE A 526 -31.48 -22.95 10.18
C ILE A 526 -32.34 -21.69 10.00
N SER A 527 -32.79 -21.42 8.79
CA SER A 527 -33.68 -20.28 8.50
C SER A 527 -34.73 -20.63 7.44
N PRO A 528 -35.86 -19.90 7.39
CA PRO A 528 -36.66 -19.81 6.18
C PRO A 528 -35.92 -18.98 5.11
N ASP A 529 -36.53 -18.80 3.95
CA ASP A 529 -36.02 -17.85 2.93
C ASP A 529 -36.09 -16.44 3.54
N LEU A 530 -34.92 -15.81 3.73
CA LEU A 530 -34.80 -14.50 4.38
C LEU A 530 -34.80 -13.34 3.37
N THR A 531 -35.14 -13.62 2.11
CA THR A 531 -35.11 -12.66 1.00
C THR A 531 -36.53 -12.24 0.62
N THR A 532 -36.68 -11.34 -0.33
CA THR A 532 -37.98 -11.02 -0.93
C THR A 532 -38.54 -12.16 -1.78
N ASN A 533 -37.68 -13.08 -2.24
CA ASN A 533 -38.00 -14.19 -3.13
C ASN A 533 -38.85 -13.76 -4.34
N ASP A 534 -38.55 -12.59 -4.91
CA ASP A 534 -39.26 -12.01 -6.05
C ASP A 534 -38.90 -12.76 -7.36
N PRO A 535 -39.82 -13.54 -7.97
CA PRO A 535 -39.52 -14.31 -9.17
C PRO A 535 -39.18 -13.44 -10.39
N GLU A 536 -39.62 -12.18 -10.43
CA GLU A 536 -39.28 -11.26 -11.53
C GLU A 536 -37.82 -10.83 -11.49
N LYS A 537 -37.14 -10.99 -10.34
CA LYS A 537 -35.71 -10.73 -10.17
C LYS A 537 -34.88 -12.01 -10.15
N GLN A 538 -35.46 -13.15 -10.50
CA GLN A 538 -34.81 -14.46 -10.59
C GLN A 538 -34.81 -14.99 -12.04
N LYS A 539 -34.57 -14.09 -13.00
CA LYS A 539 -34.58 -14.38 -14.46
C LYS A 539 -33.20 -14.21 -15.11
N GLN A 540 -32.14 -14.38 -14.32
CA GLN A 540 -30.75 -14.20 -14.75
C GLN A 540 -30.37 -15.06 -15.98
N GLU A 541 -31.04 -16.19 -16.21
CA GLU A 541 -30.86 -17.05 -17.38
C GLU A 541 -31.28 -16.39 -18.71
N GLU A 542 -32.09 -15.33 -18.64
CA GLU A 542 -32.51 -14.52 -19.79
C GLU A 542 -31.65 -13.25 -19.95
N SER A 543 -30.71 -13.00 -19.04
CA SER A 543 -29.85 -11.81 -19.03
C SER A 543 -28.91 -11.78 -20.24
N GLY A 544 -28.55 -10.58 -20.71
CA GLY A 544 -27.61 -10.36 -21.81
C GLY A 544 -28.17 -9.50 -22.95
N GLY A 545 -29.44 -9.69 -23.31
CA GLY A 545 -30.08 -8.99 -24.43
C GLY A 545 -29.86 -9.72 -25.76
N LEU A 546 -29.20 -9.09 -26.73
CA LEU A 546 -28.93 -9.69 -28.05
C LEU A 546 -28.01 -10.93 -27.95
N THR A 547 -26.99 -10.85 -27.11
CA THR A 547 -26.15 -12.00 -26.72
C THR A 547 -26.44 -12.35 -25.27
N ILE A 548 -26.79 -13.62 -24.99
CA ILE A 548 -27.05 -14.08 -23.61
C ILE A 548 -25.76 -14.03 -22.77
N ASP A 549 -25.88 -13.54 -21.54
CA ASP A 549 -24.82 -13.50 -20.52
C ASP A 549 -25.36 -14.03 -19.19
N ALA A 550 -25.57 -15.34 -19.11
CA ALA A 550 -26.07 -16.02 -17.92
C ALA A 550 -24.91 -16.58 -17.06
N THR A 551 -24.00 -15.71 -16.61
CA THR A 551 -22.83 -16.17 -15.83
C THR A 551 -23.15 -16.42 -14.37
N GLY A 552 -24.28 -15.93 -13.85
CA GLY A 552 -24.64 -15.93 -12.43
C GLY A 552 -24.22 -14.67 -11.67
N ALA A 553 -23.66 -13.66 -12.36
CA ALA A 553 -23.28 -12.38 -11.77
C ALA A 553 -24.50 -11.52 -11.38
N GLU A 554 -25.63 -11.83 -11.99
CA GLU A 554 -26.96 -11.24 -11.79
C GLU A 554 -27.85 -12.09 -10.87
N ASN A 555 -27.32 -13.17 -10.27
CA ASN A 555 -28.05 -13.92 -9.25
C ASN A 555 -28.48 -12.97 -8.12
N TYR A 556 -29.76 -12.99 -7.79
CA TYR A 556 -30.37 -12.06 -6.86
C TYR A 556 -31.35 -12.75 -5.91
N THR A 557 -31.86 -12.04 -4.90
CA THR A 557 -32.66 -12.60 -3.80
C THR A 557 -31.86 -13.66 -3.04
N THR A 558 -30.71 -13.21 -2.52
CA THR A 558 -29.72 -14.03 -1.82
C THR A 558 -29.14 -13.30 -0.59
N ILE A 559 -28.62 -14.07 0.36
CA ILE A 559 -27.94 -13.56 1.56
C ILE A 559 -26.51 -13.15 1.20
N LEU A 560 -26.18 -11.89 1.52
CA LEU A 560 -24.86 -11.29 1.34
C LEU A 560 -24.04 -11.24 2.63
N VAL A 561 -24.71 -11.19 3.79
CA VAL A 561 -24.05 -11.00 5.08
C VAL A 561 -24.60 -11.98 6.10
N ILE A 562 -23.70 -12.67 6.81
CA ILE A 562 -23.99 -13.38 8.06
C ILE A 562 -22.97 -12.90 9.09
N GLU A 563 -23.44 -12.32 10.18
CA GLU A 563 -22.58 -11.74 11.21
C GLU A 563 -23.00 -12.23 12.60
N PRO A 564 -22.32 -13.28 13.14
CA PRO A 564 -22.54 -13.76 14.49
C PRO A 564 -22.00 -12.76 15.53
N SER A 565 -22.70 -12.64 16.66
CA SER A 565 -22.28 -11.73 17.74
C SER A 565 -21.09 -12.27 18.52
N PRO A 566 -20.02 -11.48 18.74
CA PRO A 566 -18.92 -11.88 19.61
C PRO A 566 -19.29 -11.83 21.11
N LEU A 567 -20.46 -11.32 21.48
CA LEU A 567 -20.89 -11.14 22.88
C LEU A 567 -22.07 -12.03 23.30
N GLU A 568 -22.79 -12.60 22.34
CA GLU A 568 -24.01 -13.35 22.60
C GLU A 568 -24.07 -14.60 21.73
N LYS A 569 -23.84 -15.77 22.36
CA LYS A 569 -23.94 -17.06 21.69
C LYS A 569 -25.32 -17.25 21.08
N ASN A 570 -25.38 -17.84 19.88
CA ASN A 570 -26.60 -18.08 19.09
C ASN A 570 -27.29 -16.81 18.55
N MET A 571 -26.71 -15.61 18.75
CA MET A 571 -27.18 -14.38 18.14
C MET A 571 -26.40 -14.09 16.86
N MET A 572 -27.11 -13.82 15.76
CA MET A 572 -26.49 -13.37 14.52
C MET A 572 -27.41 -12.44 13.72
N TRP A 573 -26.80 -11.60 12.90
CA TRP A 573 -27.44 -10.76 11.90
C TRP A 573 -27.32 -11.35 10.50
N VAL A 574 -28.32 -11.06 9.67
CA VAL A 574 -28.34 -11.43 8.25
C VAL A 574 -28.74 -10.22 7.41
N GLY A 575 -28.04 -10.01 6.30
CA GLY A 575 -28.33 -8.99 5.29
C GLY A 575 -28.39 -9.57 3.87
N THR A 576 -29.26 -9.04 3.01
CA THR A 576 -29.48 -9.55 1.64
C THR A 576 -29.18 -8.52 0.55
N ASP A 577 -29.04 -9.01 -0.68
CA ASP A 577 -28.90 -8.18 -1.89
C ASP A 577 -30.19 -7.41 -2.26
N ASP A 578 -31.34 -7.81 -1.71
CA ASP A 578 -32.66 -7.20 -1.92
C ASP A 578 -33.18 -6.39 -0.71
N GLY A 579 -32.28 -5.99 0.19
CA GLY A 579 -32.54 -4.99 1.22
C GLY A 579 -33.19 -5.50 2.48
N LYS A 580 -33.14 -6.81 2.73
CA LYS A 580 -33.61 -7.42 3.96
C LYS A 580 -32.52 -7.45 5.03
N VAL A 581 -32.93 -7.16 6.27
CA VAL A 581 -32.12 -7.24 7.48
C VAL A 581 -32.89 -8.03 8.53
N HIS A 582 -32.29 -9.14 8.96
CA HIS A 582 -32.86 -10.01 9.97
C HIS A 582 -31.87 -10.23 11.12
N TYR A 583 -32.40 -10.62 12.28
CA TYR A 583 -31.58 -11.21 13.33
C TYR A 583 -32.29 -12.38 14.01
N THR A 584 -31.49 -13.25 14.62
CA THR A 584 -31.93 -14.31 15.55
C THR A 584 -31.14 -14.17 16.85
N THR A 585 -31.71 -14.65 17.96
CA THR A 585 -31.05 -14.75 19.29
C THR A 585 -31.06 -16.17 19.84
N ASP A 586 -31.61 -17.13 19.11
CA ASP A 586 -31.85 -18.51 19.52
C ASP A 586 -31.28 -19.53 18.53
N GLY A 587 -30.35 -19.10 17.67
CA GLY A 587 -29.60 -20.00 16.80
C GLY A 587 -30.37 -20.43 15.56
N GLY A 588 -31.38 -19.64 15.17
CA GLY A 588 -32.17 -19.83 13.96
C GLY A 588 -33.58 -20.38 14.20
N GLU A 589 -33.98 -20.65 15.45
CA GLU A 589 -35.35 -21.08 15.75
C GLU A 589 -36.37 -19.99 15.41
N ASN A 590 -36.04 -18.72 15.70
CA ASN A 590 -36.86 -17.56 15.35
C ASN A 590 -36.01 -16.47 14.66
N TRP A 591 -36.60 -15.83 13.65
CA TRP A 591 -36.00 -14.75 12.88
C TRP A 591 -36.88 -13.50 12.93
N THR A 592 -36.28 -12.34 13.24
CA THR A 592 -36.97 -11.04 13.30
C THR A 592 -36.51 -10.16 12.13
N ASP A 593 -37.44 -9.74 11.26
CA ASP A 593 -37.20 -8.75 10.19
C ASP A 593 -37.21 -7.33 10.78
N VAL A 594 -36.15 -6.57 10.54
CA VAL A 594 -35.98 -5.17 10.95
C VAL A 594 -35.70 -4.22 9.78
N SER A 595 -35.91 -4.68 8.54
CA SER A 595 -35.60 -3.95 7.30
C SER A 595 -36.32 -2.60 7.22
N GLY A 596 -37.56 -2.54 7.73
CA GLY A 596 -38.39 -1.33 7.73
C GLY A 596 -37.93 -0.22 8.69
N ASN A 597 -36.88 -0.45 9.49
CA ASN A 597 -36.44 0.47 10.54
C ASN A 597 -35.22 1.33 10.14
N LEU A 598 -34.78 1.26 8.87
CA LEU A 598 -33.63 2.00 8.33
C LEU A 598 -34.09 3.32 7.70
N PRO A 599 -33.96 4.47 8.38
CA PRO A 599 -34.49 5.73 7.88
C PRO A 599 -33.74 6.21 6.64
N GLY A 600 -34.49 6.60 5.61
CA GLY A 600 -33.96 7.20 4.38
C GLY A 600 -33.28 6.22 3.41
N LEU A 601 -33.19 4.93 3.74
CA LEU A 601 -32.65 3.93 2.83
C LEU A 601 -33.70 3.57 1.77
N PRO A 602 -33.38 3.63 0.46
CA PRO A 602 -34.27 3.17 -0.58
C PRO A 602 -34.55 1.66 -0.45
N GLU A 603 -35.82 1.27 -0.57
CA GLU A 603 -36.24 -0.14 -0.54
C GLU A 603 -35.47 -0.95 -1.60
N GLY A 604 -34.98 -2.14 -1.25
CA GLY A 604 -34.18 -2.98 -2.16
C GLY A 604 -32.70 -2.61 -2.30
N SER A 605 -32.19 -1.67 -1.49
CA SER A 605 -30.75 -1.37 -1.45
C SER A 605 -29.96 -2.57 -0.93
N TRP A 606 -28.77 -2.82 -1.44
CA TRP A 606 -27.96 -3.96 -1.00
C TRP A 606 -27.48 -3.73 0.43
N ILE A 607 -27.65 -4.72 1.30
CA ILE A 607 -27.02 -4.74 2.62
C ILE A 607 -25.69 -5.45 2.47
N VAL A 608 -24.60 -4.69 2.35
CA VAL A 608 -23.29 -5.23 1.98
C VAL A 608 -22.41 -5.55 3.17
N GLN A 609 -22.69 -4.99 4.34
CA GLN A 609 -21.95 -5.32 5.56
C GLN A 609 -22.81 -5.08 6.79
N ILE A 610 -22.69 -5.98 7.77
CA ILE A 610 -23.14 -5.79 9.15
C ILE A 610 -21.98 -6.22 10.03
N LYS A 611 -21.62 -5.41 11.03
CA LYS A 611 -20.61 -5.76 12.04
C LYS A 611 -21.26 -5.73 13.41
N ALA A 612 -21.32 -6.88 14.07
CA ALA A 612 -21.87 -6.98 15.41
C ALA A 612 -20.89 -6.34 16.40
N SER A 613 -21.40 -5.49 17.28
CA SER A 613 -20.52 -4.78 18.20
C SER A 613 -19.89 -5.71 19.22
N ASN A 614 -18.64 -5.46 19.54
CA ASN A 614 -17.94 -6.14 20.63
C ASN A 614 -18.05 -5.39 21.97
N LYS A 615 -18.90 -4.34 22.04
CA LYS A 615 -19.11 -3.52 23.24
C LYS A 615 -20.40 -3.85 23.96
N ASN A 616 -21.52 -3.93 23.24
CA ASN A 616 -22.84 -4.15 23.82
C ASN A 616 -23.65 -5.18 23.02
N LYS A 617 -24.49 -5.94 23.73
CA LYS A 617 -25.42 -6.89 23.08
C LYS A 617 -26.49 -6.16 22.28
N GLY A 618 -26.81 -6.67 21.10
CA GLY A 618 -27.81 -6.08 20.19
C GLY A 618 -27.37 -4.81 19.48
N GLU A 619 -26.13 -4.38 19.67
CA GLU A 619 -25.52 -3.27 18.95
C GLU A 619 -24.83 -3.78 17.68
N ALA A 620 -24.97 -3.02 16.58
CA ALA A 620 -24.35 -3.34 15.31
C ALA A 620 -24.18 -2.10 14.44
N LEU A 621 -23.21 -2.17 13.54
CA LEU A 621 -23.02 -1.25 12.43
C LEU A 621 -23.51 -1.92 11.15
N LEU A 622 -24.03 -1.13 10.22
CA LEU A 622 -24.53 -1.62 8.94
C LEU A 622 -24.11 -0.67 7.81
N VAL A 623 -23.64 -1.22 6.70
CA VAL A 623 -23.41 -0.50 5.45
C VAL A 623 -24.38 -1.00 4.40
N ALA A 624 -25.03 -0.07 3.72
CA ALA A 624 -25.87 -0.34 2.56
C ALA A 624 -25.41 0.48 1.36
N ASN A 625 -25.65 0.01 0.14
CA ASN A 625 -25.42 0.83 -1.05
C ASN A 625 -26.46 0.62 -2.15
N ASP A 626 -26.62 1.69 -2.94
CA ASP A 626 -27.68 1.80 -3.95
C ASP A 626 -27.16 2.26 -5.33
N TYR A 627 -25.84 2.30 -5.50
CA TYR A 627 -25.21 2.83 -6.73
C TYR A 627 -25.57 2.02 -7.97
N ARG A 628 -25.90 0.73 -7.80
CA ARG A 628 -26.39 -0.16 -8.87
C ARG A 628 -27.81 0.15 -9.36
N ARG A 629 -28.45 1.18 -8.78
CA ARG A 629 -29.71 1.76 -9.24
C ARG A 629 -29.57 3.27 -9.47
N TYR A 630 -28.36 3.70 -9.82
CA TYR A 630 -28.01 5.08 -10.14
C TYR A 630 -28.15 6.05 -8.95
N ASN A 631 -27.96 5.57 -7.73
CA ASN A 631 -27.96 6.37 -6.50
C ASN A 631 -26.63 6.20 -5.74
N TYR A 632 -25.77 7.21 -5.83
CA TYR A 632 -24.42 7.20 -5.24
C TYR A 632 -24.37 7.73 -3.80
N THR A 633 -25.52 7.95 -3.16
CA THR A 633 -25.61 8.41 -1.77
C THR A 633 -24.95 7.37 -0.83
N PRO A 634 -24.09 7.78 0.12
CA PRO A 634 -23.52 6.87 1.11
C PRO A 634 -24.52 6.53 2.22
N TYR A 635 -24.55 5.26 2.64
CA TYR A 635 -25.41 4.82 3.73
C TYR A 635 -24.63 3.94 4.73
N ALA A 636 -24.44 4.46 5.94
CA ALA A 636 -24.02 3.67 7.08
C ALA A 636 -24.90 3.97 8.30
N TYR A 637 -25.19 2.94 9.09
CA TYR A 637 -26.11 2.99 10.21
C TYR A 637 -25.54 2.34 11.46
N ARG A 638 -26.07 2.75 12.62
CA ARG A 638 -25.84 2.13 13.93
C ARG A 638 -27.16 1.82 14.60
N THR A 639 -27.26 0.63 15.19
CA THR A 639 -28.33 0.22 16.12
C THR A 639 -27.72 -0.07 17.47
N THR A 640 -28.44 0.17 18.56
CA THR A 640 -28.06 -0.27 19.91
C THR A 640 -29.12 -1.17 20.57
N ASN A 641 -30.12 -1.61 19.81
CA ASN A 641 -31.31 -2.27 20.36
C ASN A 641 -31.91 -3.37 19.46
N TYR A 642 -31.04 -4.19 18.85
CA TYR A 642 -31.44 -5.27 17.95
C TYR A 642 -32.25 -4.77 16.74
N GLY A 643 -31.86 -3.62 16.18
CA GLY A 643 -32.38 -3.11 14.92
C GLY A 643 -33.81 -2.58 15.01
N LYS A 644 -34.37 -2.50 16.22
CA LYS A 644 -35.69 -1.87 16.47
C LYS A 644 -35.68 -0.40 16.07
N SER A 645 -34.53 0.25 16.13
CA SER A 645 -34.28 1.56 15.56
C SER A 645 -32.85 1.67 15.06
N TRP A 646 -32.66 2.30 13.89
CA TRP A 646 -31.35 2.62 13.34
C TRP A 646 -31.14 4.13 13.27
N THR A 647 -29.91 4.56 13.55
CA THR A 647 -29.45 5.93 13.34
C THR A 647 -28.50 5.94 12.15
N ARG A 648 -28.75 6.79 11.15
CA ARG A 648 -27.80 7.02 10.04
C ARG A 648 -26.61 7.80 10.59
N ILE A 649 -25.40 7.30 10.35
CA ILE A 649 -24.12 7.86 10.87
C ILE A 649 -23.16 8.29 9.76
N VAL A 650 -23.54 8.07 8.49
CA VAL A 650 -22.84 8.58 7.31
C VAL A 650 -23.88 9.06 6.30
N ASP A 651 -23.71 10.28 5.80
CA ASP A 651 -24.44 10.83 4.68
C ASP A 651 -23.54 11.58 3.68
N GLU A 652 -24.14 12.18 2.66
CA GLU A 652 -23.46 12.88 1.56
C GLU A 652 -22.59 14.09 2.01
N ASN A 653 -22.69 14.54 3.26
CA ASN A 653 -21.83 15.58 3.81
C ASN A 653 -20.54 15.00 4.45
N ASP A 654 -20.49 13.69 4.69
CA ASP A 654 -19.37 13.02 5.36
C ASP A 654 -18.35 12.45 4.36
N THR A 655 -18.80 12.04 3.17
CA THR A 655 -17.97 11.36 2.16
C THR A 655 -18.27 11.84 0.74
N GLU A 656 -17.28 11.75 -0.17
CA GLU A 656 -17.46 12.15 -1.58
C GLU A 656 -18.14 11.05 -2.42
N SER A 657 -18.08 9.79 -1.96
CA SER A 657 -18.70 8.65 -2.64
C SER A 657 -19.40 7.70 -1.65
N TYR A 658 -20.01 6.64 -2.19
CA TYR A 658 -20.81 5.69 -1.43
C TYR A 658 -19.95 4.81 -0.49
N ALA A 659 -20.55 4.43 0.64
CA ALA A 659 -19.92 3.58 1.66
C ALA A 659 -19.83 2.11 1.21
N LEU A 660 -18.75 1.44 1.62
CA LEU A 660 -18.43 0.06 1.25
C LEU A 660 -18.17 -0.83 2.46
N SER A 661 -17.45 -0.33 3.47
CA SER A 661 -17.12 -1.08 4.68
C SER A 661 -17.00 -0.17 5.90
N ILE A 662 -17.19 -0.73 7.09
CA ILE A 662 -17.02 -0.02 8.36
C ILE A 662 -16.51 -0.99 9.44
N VAL A 663 -15.63 -0.50 10.31
CA VAL A 663 -15.16 -1.26 11.47
C VAL A 663 -15.06 -0.33 12.69
N GLU A 664 -15.59 -0.76 13.83
CA GLU A 664 -15.31 -0.12 15.12
C GLU A 664 -14.04 -0.71 15.74
N ASP A 665 -13.30 0.13 16.46
CA ASP A 665 -12.12 -0.35 17.16
C ASP A 665 -12.51 -1.32 18.30
N PRO A 666 -11.84 -2.49 18.40
CA PRO A 666 -12.19 -3.49 19.39
C PRO A 666 -11.93 -3.05 20.84
N GLU A 667 -11.19 -1.96 21.10
CA GLU A 667 -10.86 -1.47 22.44
C GLU A 667 -11.50 -0.10 22.74
N GLU A 668 -11.28 0.91 21.91
CA GLU A 668 -11.75 2.29 22.08
C GLU A 668 -13.04 2.57 21.30
N LYS A 669 -14.15 2.73 22.02
CA LYS A 669 -15.51 2.91 21.44
C LYS A 669 -15.69 4.16 20.57
N ASN A 670 -14.80 5.14 20.69
CA ASN A 670 -14.87 6.37 19.92
C ASN A 670 -14.16 6.26 18.55
N LEU A 671 -13.26 5.29 18.38
CA LEU A 671 -12.48 5.14 17.16
C LEU A 671 -13.19 4.22 16.18
N MET A 672 -13.39 4.70 14.95
CA MET A 672 -13.98 3.92 13.86
C MET A 672 -13.29 4.24 12.54
N PHE A 673 -13.31 3.28 11.62
CA PHE A 673 -12.82 3.45 10.26
C PHE A 673 -13.92 3.09 9.26
N LEU A 674 -14.00 3.84 8.17
CA LEU A 674 -14.98 3.70 7.10
C LEU A 674 -14.24 3.60 5.76
N GLY A 675 -14.56 2.56 5.00
CA GLY A 675 -14.14 2.40 3.61
C GLY A 675 -15.23 2.88 2.66
N THR A 676 -14.84 3.66 1.66
CA THR A 676 -15.71 4.23 0.62
C THR A 676 -15.11 3.94 -0.75
N ASP A 677 -15.86 4.20 -1.83
CA ASP A 677 -15.33 4.05 -3.19
C ASP A 677 -14.17 5.02 -3.50
N ASP A 678 -14.05 6.11 -2.75
CA ASP A 678 -13.02 7.14 -2.95
C ASP A 678 -11.92 7.16 -1.87
N GLY A 679 -11.99 6.32 -0.84
CA GLY A 679 -10.87 6.17 0.11
C GLY A 679 -11.23 5.66 1.50
N LEU A 680 -10.25 5.83 2.40
CA LEU A 680 -10.34 5.53 3.82
C LEU A 680 -10.75 6.78 4.60
N TYR A 681 -11.68 6.64 5.53
CA TYR A 681 -12.12 7.67 6.47
C TYR A 681 -11.95 7.19 7.91
N VAL A 682 -11.72 8.12 8.83
CA VAL A 682 -11.59 7.87 10.27
C VAL A 682 -12.56 8.76 11.05
N SER A 683 -13.12 8.21 12.12
CA SER A 683 -13.88 8.95 13.13
C SER A 683 -13.24 8.76 14.50
N PHE A 684 -13.05 9.86 15.23
CA PHE A 684 -12.53 9.88 16.61
C PHE A 684 -13.63 10.07 17.65
N ASN A 685 -14.91 10.08 17.24
CA ASN A 685 -16.03 10.43 18.10
C ASN A 685 -17.28 9.54 17.90
N ALA A 686 -17.03 8.27 17.57
CA ALA A 686 -18.02 7.21 17.39
C ALA A 686 -18.99 7.45 16.21
N GLY A 687 -18.46 7.97 15.10
CA GLY A 687 -19.19 8.16 13.84
C GLY A 687 -20.09 9.39 13.82
N LYS A 688 -19.79 10.42 14.64
CA LYS A 688 -20.50 11.71 14.55
C LYS A 688 -19.91 12.62 13.49
N ASP A 689 -18.59 12.55 13.30
CA ASP A 689 -17.85 13.24 12.25
C ASP A 689 -16.84 12.27 11.63
N TRP A 690 -16.62 12.43 10.32
CA TRP A 690 -15.72 11.61 9.51
C TRP A 690 -14.68 12.49 8.79
N GLN A 691 -13.44 11.98 8.71
CA GLN A 691 -12.35 12.67 8.05
C GLN A 691 -11.62 11.73 7.09
N LYS A 692 -11.48 12.15 5.81
CA LYS A 692 -10.76 11.37 4.80
C LYS A 692 -9.27 11.30 5.16
N TYR A 693 -8.73 10.09 5.15
CA TYR A 693 -7.34 9.82 5.50
C TYR A 693 -6.45 9.84 4.26
N THR A 694 -5.77 10.96 4.01
CA THR A 694 -4.91 11.19 2.83
C THR A 694 -3.41 11.13 3.12
N ASN A 695 -3.03 10.79 4.37
CA ASN A 695 -1.62 10.74 4.79
C ASN A 695 -0.94 9.45 4.26
N GLY A 696 -0.36 9.54 3.07
CA GLY A 696 0.35 8.42 2.43
C GLY A 696 -0.57 7.30 1.92
N PHE A 697 -1.87 7.57 1.80
CA PHE A 697 -2.87 6.64 1.27
C PHE A 697 -3.60 7.30 0.08
N PRO A 698 -3.68 6.63 -1.09
CA PRO A 698 -4.23 7.22 -2.30
C PRO A 698 -5.77 7.21 -2.31
N THR A 699 -6.39 7.99 -3.21
CA THR A 699 -7.79 7.74 -3.60
C THR A 699 -7.89 6.35 -4.21
N VAL A 700 -8.67 5.47 -3.58
CA VAL A 700 -8.95 4.09 -4.05
C VAL A 700 -10.17 3.53 -3.32
N SER A 701 -10.92 2.66 -3.97
CA SER A 701 -12.03 1.94 -3.35
C SER A 701 -11.54 1.04 -2.21
N VAL A 702 -12.02 1.27 -1.00
CA VAL A 702 -11.71 0.49 0.21
C VAL A 702 -12.87 -0.47 0.49
N LYS A 703 -12.70 -1.73 0.07
CA LYS A 703 -13.77 -2.74 0.09
C LYS A 703 -13.97 -3.37 1.45
N ASP A 704 -12.90 -3.54 2.21
CA ASP A 704 -12.98 -4.18 3.52
C ASP A 704 -11.84 -3.78 4.46
N LEU A 705 -12.11 -3.91 5.77
CA LEU A 705 -11.25 -3.45 6.85
C LEU A 705 -11.25 -4.49 7.98
N VAL A 706 -10.05 -4.82 8.49
CA VAL A 706 -9.89 -5.67 9.67
C VAL A 706 -8.82 -5.11 10.59
N ILE A 707 -9.09 -5.12 11.90
CA ILE A 707 -8.11 -4.72 12.92
C ILE A 707 -7.51 -6.00 13.52
N HIS A 708 -6.20 -6.17 13.38
CA HIS A 708 -5.51 -7.31 13.96
C HIS A 708 -5.42 -7.13 15.49
N PRO A 709 -6.00 -8.03 16.31
CA PRO A 709 -6.17 -7.79 17.74
C PRO A 709 -4.84 -7.75 18.52
N ARG A 710 -3.85 -8.55 18.12
CA ARG A 710 -2.52 -8.58 18.77
C ARG A 710 -1.58 -7.44 18.35
N GLU A 711 -1.48 -7.17 17.05
CA GLU A 711 -0.53 -6.18 16.52
C GLU A 711 -1.09 -4.75 16.58
N HIS A 712 -2.41 -4.61 16.75
CA HIS A 712 -3.13 -3.35 16.68
C HIS A 712 -2.92 -2.65 15.33
N ASP A 713 -2.83 -3.44 14.26
CA ASP A 713 -2.72 -2.93 12.89
C ASP A 713 -4.11 -2.86 12.26
N LEU A 714 -4.39 -1.78 11.51
CA LEU A 714 -5.53 -1.73 10.61
C LEU A 714 -5.08 -2.25 9.24
N VAL A 715 -5.62 -3.39 8.82
CA VAL A 715 -5.40 -3.98 7.50
C VAL A 715 -6.52 -3.53 6.57
N ILE A 716 -6.14 -3.04 5.40
CA ILE A 716 -7.02 -2.34 4.46
C ILE A 716 -7.01 -3.11 3.13
N GLY A 717 -8.16 -3.71 2.79
CA GLY A 717 -8.40 -4.34 1.49
C GLY A 717 -8.88 -3.31 0.49
N THR A 718 -8.09 -3.09 -0.58
CA THR A 718 -8.47 -2.15 -1.65
C THR A 718 -8.85 -2.88 -2.92
N PHE A 719 -9.73 -2.27 -3.70
CA PHE A 719 -10.07 -2.73 -5.05
C PHE A 719 -9.23 -1.96 -6.07
N GLY A 720 -7.99 -2.38 -6.32
CA GLY A 720 -7.13 -1.80 -7.37
C GLY A 720 -5.80 -1.22 -6.89
N ARG A 721 -5.47 -1.26 -5.59
CA ARG A 721 -4.16 -0.87 -5.06
C ARG A 721 -3.58 -1.91 -4.09
N SER A 722 -3.99 -3.17 -4.21
CA SER A 722 -3.56 -4.27 -3.34
C SER A 722 -3.88 -4.07 -1.85
N ALA A 723 -3.29 -4.85 -0.95
CA ALA A 723 -3.52 -4.74 0.49
C ALA A 723 -2.57 -3.73 1.14
N TRP A 724 -3.05 -3.04 2.17
CA TRP A 724 -2.29 -2.07 2.95
C TRP A 724 -2.38 -2.35 4.45
N VAL A 725 -1.37 -1.88 5.19
CA VAL A 725 -1.34 -1.98 6.65
C VAL A 725 -1.00 -0.63 7.25
N LEU A 726 -1.91 -0.05 8.04
CA LEU A 726 -1.61 1.05 8.95
C LEU A 726 -1.12 0.45 10.27
N ASP A 727 0.20 0.49 10.46
CA ASP A 727 0.85 -0.08 11.63
C ASP A 727 0.48 0.66 12.92
N ASP A 728 0.09 -0.10 13.96
CA ASP A 728 -0.09 0.38 15.34
C ASP A 728 -1.05 1.58 15.49
N ILE A 729 -2.34 1.29 15.60
CA ILE A 729 -3.42 2.28 15.76
C ILE A 729 -3.60 2.78 17.20
N ARG A 730 -2.81 2.35 18.18
CA ARG A 730 -2.93 2.83 19.57
C ARG A 730 -2.78 4.34 19.75
N PRO A 731 -1.95 5.08 18.98
CA PRO A 731 -1.98 6.53 18.97
C PRO A 731 -3.35 7.12 18.57
N PHE A 732 -4.05 6.48 17.63
CA PHE A 732 -5.41 6.89 17.24
C PHE A 732 -6.39 6.66 18.39
N ARG A 733 -6.28 5.53 19.10
CA ARG A 733 -7.08 5.24 20.30
C ARG A 733 -6.85 6.27 21.40
N ALA A 734 -5.59 6.59 21.69
CA ALA A 734 -5.24 7.56 22.71
C ALA A 734 -5.82 8.95 22.39
N ILE A 735 -5.80 9.36 21.12
CA ILE A 735 -6.40 10.62 20.64
C ILE A 735 -7.92 10.57 20.76
N ALA A 736 -8.57 9.50 20.29
CA ALA A 736 -10.03 9.32 20.38
C ALA A 736 -10.53 9.28 21.84
N GLN A 737 -9.72 8.76 22.74
CA GLN A 737 -10.01 8.71 24.17
C GLN A 737 -9.86 10.08 24.84
N ASN A 738 -8.84 10.84 24.46
CA ASN A 738 -8.54 12.15 25.04
C ASN A 738 -7.74 13.08 24.11
N GLU A 739 -8.45 13.90 23.33
CA GLU A 739 -7.86 14.91 22.44
C GLU A 739 -6.94 15.93 23.15
N SER A 740 -7.10 16.15 24.46
CA SER A 740 -6.23 17.08 25.19
C SER A 740 -4.77 16.64 25.22
N LEU A 741 -4.49 15.36 24.91
CA LEU A 741 -3.13 14.85 24.73
C LEU A 741 -2.36 15.62 23.65
N LEU A 742 -3.04 16.11 22.61
CA LEU A 742 -2.46 16.92 21.54
C LEU A 742 -2.11 18.36 21.95
N LYS A 743 -2.50 18.78 23.16
CA LYS A 743 -2.12 20.08 23.76
C LYS A 743 -0.83 19.99 24.58
N ASN A 744 -0.30 18.79 24.79
CA ASN A 744 0.95 18.59 25.49
C ASN A 744 2.12 18.84 24.54
N LYS A 745 3.19 19.49 25.00
CA LYS A 745 4.39 19.66 24.16
C LYS A 745 5.07 18.35 23.76
N VAL A 746 4.89 17.29 24.57
CA VAL A 746 5.39 15.94 24.30
C VAL A 746 4.51 14.91 24.99
N ALA A 747 4.23 13.80 24.32
CA ALA A 747 3.52 12.66 24.91
C ALA A 747 4.00 11.35 24.27
N LEU A 748 4.36 10.34 25.09
CA LEU A 748 4.54 8.97 24.64
C LEU A 748 3.19 8.30 24.48
N PHE A 749 3.08 7.44 23.46
CA PHE A 749 1.98 6.50 23.34
C PHE A 749 2.45 5.11 23.77
N GLU A 750 1.51 4.28 24.23
CA GLU A 750 1.79 2.89 24.57
C GLU A 750 2.49 2.17 23.39
N PRO A 751 3.73 1.69 23.55
CA PRO A 751 4.51 1.07 22.48
C PRO A 751 4.15 -0.41 22.31
N PRO A 752 4.31 -0.99 21.10
CA PRO A 752 3.96 -2.39 20.85
C PRO A 752 5.00 -3.29 21.50
N THR A 753 4.62 -4.54 21.76
CA THR A 753 5.60 -5.57 22.12
C THR A 753 6.70 -5.61 21.07
N ALA A 754 7.95 -5.55 21.52
CA ALA A 754 9.12 -5.65 20.66
C ALA A 754 9.71 -7.05 20.76
N TYR A 755 10.22 -7.57 19.64
CA TYR A 755 10.73 -8.93 19.55
C TYR A 755 12.21 -8.95 19.16
N HIS A 756 13.01 -9.74 19.87
CA HIS A 756 14.32 -10.20 19.43
C HIS A 756 14.16 -11.24 18.32
N SER A 757 13.88 -10.75 17.12
CA SER A 757 13.52 -11.56 15.96
C SER A 757 14.74 -12.01 15.15
N ALA A 758 14.77 -13.28 14.77
CA ALA A 758 15.77 -13.82 13.86
C ALA A 758 15.41 -13.50 12.40
N TYR A 759 16.33 -12.88 11.67
CA TYR A 759 16.15 -12.53 10.26
C TYR A 759 16.84 -13.52 9.34
N GLN A 760 16.15 -13.93 8.28
CA GLN A 760 16.74 -14.74 7.21
C GLN A 760 16.92 -13.95 5.90
N GLN A 761 17.71 -14.52 4.98
CA GLN A 761 17.81 -14.01 3.61
C GLN A 761 16.51 -14.27 2.84
N PRO A 762 16.19 -13.48 1.79
CA PRO A 762 14.98 -13.66 1.03
C PRO A 762 14.99 -14.95 0.19
N THR A 763 13.81 -15.51 -0.07
CA THR A 763 13.62 -16.60 -1.05
C THR A 763 13.85 -16.08 -2.48
N GLY A 764 14.42 -16.91 -3.35
CA GLY A 764 14.68 -16.57 -4.76
C GLY A 764 15.93 -15.71 -4.96
N SER A 765 15.89 -14.75 -5.90
CA SER A 765 17.05 -13.89 -6.20
C SER A 765 17.44 -12.99 -5.03
N ARG A 766 18.71 -13.01 -4.60
CA ARG A 766 19.19 -12.10 -3.55
C ARG A 766 19.14 -10.62 -3.95
N PHE A 767 19.17 -10.29 -5.23
CA PHE A 767 19.17 -8.92 -5.73
C PHE A 767 18.11 -8.78 -6.83
N GLY A 768 16.99 -8.11 -6.53
CA GLY A 768 15.83 -8.01 -7.43
C GLY A 768 15.91 -6.90 -8.50
N ALA A 769 16.82 -5.93 -8.32
CA ALA A 769 16.85 -4.68 -9.11
C ALA A 769 15.48 -3.98 -9.14
N ASP A 770 15.23 -3.10 -10.12
CA ASP A 770 14.06 -2.22 -10.13
C ASP A 770 12.77 -2.87 -10.70
N ALA A 771 12.88 -4.00 -11.40
CA ALA A 771 11.75 -4.70 -12.02
C ALA A 771 11.00 -5.64 -11.06
N THR A 772 11.53 -5.87 -9.87
CA THR A 772 10.92 -6.76 -8.87
C THR A 772 10.13 -5.93 -7.87
N TYR A 773 8.87 -6.31 -7.61
CA TYR A 773 8.11 -5.70 -6.53
C TYR A 773 8.61 -6.12 -5.15
N HIS A 774 8.74 -5.12 -4.27
CA HIS A 774 8.97 -5.31 -2.86
C HIS A 774 8.02 -4.38 -2.10
N GLY A 775 7.00 -4.95 -1.46
CA GLY A 775 6.17 -4.24 -0.51
C GLY A 775 7.01 -3.73 0.66
N GLU A 776 6.66 -2.56 1.16
CA GLU A 776 7.35 -1.95 2.29
C GLU A 776 7.17 -2.83 3.53
N ASN A 777 8.26 -3.08 4.26
CA ASN A 777 8.22 -3.94 5.45
C ASN A 777 8.34 -3.10 6.72
N ARG A 778 7.70 -3.58 7.79
CA ARG A 778 7.80 -3.01 9.14
C ARG A 778 9.28 -2.88 9.56
N PRO A 779 9.71 -1.73 10.12
CA PRO A 779 11.04 -1.59 10.72
C PRO A 779 11.27 -2.57 11.88
N GLY A 780 12.49 -3.13 11.97
CA GLY A 780 12.89 -3.98 13.08
C GLY A 780 13.18 -3.19 14.38
N GLY A 781 13.12 -3.89 15.52
CA GLY A 781 13.31 -3.31 16.86
C GLY A 781 12.01 -2.78 17.49
N ALA A 782 12.15 -2.05 18.59
CA ALA A 782 11.05 -1.41 19.30
C ALA A 782 10.62 -0.11 18.62
N ARG A 783 9.36 -0.05 18.18
CA ARG A 783 8.70 1.13 17.58
C ARG A 783 8.08 1.99 18.66
N ILE A 784 8.70 3.11 18.99
CA ILE A 784 8.25 3.98 20.08
C ILE A 784 7.59 5.22 19.45
N THR A 785 6.26 5.28 19.52
CA THR A 785 5.49 6.39 18.97
C THR A 785 5.32 7.49 20.01
N TYR A 786 5.46 8.75 19.60
CA TYR A 786 5.27 9.93 20.46
C TYR A 786 4.67 11.10 19.69
N PHE A 787 3.95 11.98 20.38
CA PHE A 787 3.56 13.31 19.92
C PHE A 787 4.60 14.34 20.35
N VAL A 788 4.85 15.34 19.51
CA VAL A 788 5.67 16.52 19.85
C VAL A 788 5.09 17.79 19.22
N GLU A 789 5.09 18.88 19.98
CA GLU A 789 4.76 20.23 19.52
C GLU A 789 6.04 21.01 19.22
N VAL A 790 6.19 21.48 17.99
CA VAL A 790 7.35 22.26 17.55
C VAL A 790 6.99 23.75 17.62
N PRO A 791 7.80 24.63 18.25
CA PRO A 791 7.49 26.06 18.35
C PRO A 791 7.32 26.74 16.98
N GLU A 792 6.27 27.55 16.80
CA GLU A 792 5.84 28.19 15.53
C GLU A 792 6.96 28.87 14.70
N LYS A 793 8.03 29.36 15.35
CA LYS A 793 9.14 30.03 14.65
C LYS A 793 9.97 29.06 13.81
N ALA A 794 10.07 27.80 14.22
CA ALA A 794 10.73 26.74 13.46
C ALA A 794 9.84 26.17 12.35
N GLU A 795 8.52 26.09 12.57
CA GLU A 795 7.57 25.65 11.54
C GLU A 795 7.54 26.58 10.32
N LYS A 796 7.55 27.91 10.52
CA LYS A 796 7.57 28.89 9.41
C LYS A 796 8.88 28.92 8.62
N GLU A 797 9.98 28.45 9.19
CA GLU A 797 11.26 28.30 8.49
C GLU A 797 11.29 26.99 7.69
N ALA A 798 10.76 25.89 8.26
CA ALA A 798 10.63 24.60 7.58
C ALA A 798 9.64 24.64 6.41
N GLU A 799 8.47 25.28 6.55
CA GLU A 799 7.47 25.45 5.47
C GLU A 799 8.06 26.19 4.27
N LYS A 800 8.89 27.21 4.51
CA LYS A 800 9.57 27.96 3.43
C LYS A 800 10.62 27.11 2.70
N GLU A 801 11.38 26.30 3.42
CA GLU A 801 12.35 25.37 2.81
C GLU A 801 11.65 24.25 2.02
N GLU A 802 10.52 23.74 2.51
CA GLU A 802 9.73 22.72 1.81
C GLU A 802 9.08 23.28 0.52
N GLU A 803 8.56 24.51 0.57
CA GLU A 803 7.98 25.20 -0.59
C GLU A 803 9.06 25.50 -1.66
N GLU A 804 10.28 25.86 -1.24
CA GLU A 804 11.43 26.01 -2.15
C GLU A 804 11.94 24.67 -2.70
N ALA A 805 11.88 23.59 -1.92
CA ALA A 805 12.26 22.25 -2.36
C ALA A 805 11.26 21.67 -3.38
N ARG A 806 9.95 21.93 -3.23
CA ARG A 806 8.92 21.57 -4.20
C ARG A 806 9.07 22.28 -5.55
N LYS A 807 9.68 23.47 -5.58
CA LYS A 807 9.89 24.28 -6.80
C LYS A 807 11.16 23.92 -7.60
N LYS A 808 12.01 22.99 -7.13
CA LYS A 808 13.25 22.61 -7.84
C LYS A 808 13.14 21.21 -8.48
N PRO A 809 13.41 21.05 -9.80
CA PRO A 809 13.52 19.72 -10.39
C PRO A 809 14.77 19.02 -9.86
N LYS A 810 14.62 17.80 -9.32
CA LYS A 810 15.71 16.95 -8.81
C LYS A 810 16.67 16.57 -9.95
N LYS A 811 17.69 17.37 -10.21
CA LYS A 811 18.88 16.95 -10.95
C LYS A 811 19.80 16.15 -10.02
N ARG A 812 19.96 14.86 -10.29
CA ARG A 812 21.05 14.04 -9.73
C ARG A 812 22.34 14.39 -10.47
N SER A 813 23.37 14.84 -9.76
CA SER A 813 24.75 14.63 -10.18
C SER A 813 25.66 14.43 -8.96
N ARG A 814 26.60 13.51 -9.14
CA ARG A 814 27.61 13.03 -8.21
C ARG A 814 28.94 13.77 -8.50
N LYS A 815 29.78 13.95 -7.46
CA LYS A 815 31.22 14.33 -7.47
C LYS A 815 31.54 15.82 -7.70
N ASP A 816 32.55 16.46 -7.09
CA ASP A 816 33.74 16.05 -6.32
C ASP A 816 34.13 17.13 -5.25
N ARG A 817 35.09 16.79 -4.39
CA ARG A 817 35.77 17.60 -3.34
C ARG A 817 36.81 18.60 -3.92
N GLU A 818 37.36 19.42 -2.99
CA GLU A 818 38.39 20.47 -3.10
C GLU A 818 37.80 21.87 -3.41
N GLY A 819 38.17 22.98 -2.78
CA GLY A 819 39.18 23.37 -1.79
C GLY A 819 39.21 24.93 -1.77
N GLU A 820 39.85 25.52 -0.77
CA GLU A 820 40.22 26.96 -0.64
C GLU A 820 39.22 27.98 -0.01
N SER A 821 39.45 28.19 1.30
CA SER A 821 39.88 29.43 1.98
C SER A 821 39.48 30.83 1.47
N GLY A 822 38.94 31.60 2.42
CA GLY A 822 38.96 33.07 2.51
C GLY A 822 37.89 33.49 3.54
N GLY A 823 38.20 33.87 4.77
CA GLY A 823 39.02 35.01 5.17
C GLY A 823 38.07 36.09 5.73
N VAL A 824 37.80 36.06 7.04
CA VAL A 824 37.06 37.14 7.72
C VAL A 824 37.74 37.46 9.05
N GLU A 825 38.22 38.69 9.17
CA GLU A 825 38.81 39.30 10.37
C GLU A 825 37.76 39.49 11.49
N PRO A 826 38.17 39.47 12.77
CA PRO A 826 37.27 39.58 13.90
C PRO A 826 37.10 41.05 14.33
N THR A 827 35.89 41.60 14.22
CA THR A 827 35.52 42.83 14.94
C THR A 827 35.11 42.49 16.37
N VAL A 828 35.92 42.99 17.30
CA VAL A 828 35.72 43.08 18.74
C VAL A 828 34.36 43.69 19.07
N LYS A 829 33.59 43.03 19.96
CA LYS A 829 32.55 43.69 20.76
C LYS A 829 32.74 43.34 22.22
N GLU A 830 32.87 44.41 22.98
CA GLU A 830 33.05 44.47 24.42
C GLU A 830 31.96 43.74 25.20
N SER A 831 32.40 43.13 26.29
CA SER A 831 31.58 42.61 27.37
C SER A 831 30.81 43.74 28.05
N ASP A 832 29.49 43.64 28.09
CA ASP A 832 28.69 44.30 29.11
C ASP A 832 27.96 43.24 29.92
N SER A 833 28.41 43.10 31.16
CA SER A 833 27.91 42.21 32.19
C SER A 833 26.64 42.80 32.79
N THR A 834 25.50 42.13 32.59
CA THR A 834 24.44 41.89 33.58
C THR A 834 23.20 41.32 32.88
N LYS A 835 23.15 39.99 32.74
CA LYS A 835 21.90 39.26 32.52
C LYS A 835 21.89 38.04 33.43
N THR A 836 20.92 38.05 34.32
CA THR A 836 20.41 36.92 35.08
C THR A 836 20.41 35.67 34.20
N GLU A 837 21.13 34.61 34.59
CA GLU A 837 21.09 33.31 33.91
C GLU A 837 19.68 32.72 34.05
N VAL A 838 18.81 33.05 33.10
CA VAL A 838 17.70 32.16 32.74
C VAL A 838 18.32 31.14 31.81
N THR A 839 18.58 29.93 32.29
CA THR A 839 18.93 28.79 31.45
C THR A 839 17.82 28.60 30.42
N GLU A 840 18.06 29.07 29.20
CA GLU A 840 17.12 28.96 28.09
C GLU A 840 16.95 27.47 27.75
N VAL A 841 15.73 26.96 27.91
CA VAL A 841 15.39 25.57 27.60
C VAL A 841 15.61 25.35 26.10
N LYS A 842 16.49 24.41 25.74
CA LYS A 842 16.78 24.07 24.34
C LYS A 842 15.79 23.02 23.83
N TRP A 843 15.18 23.30 22.68
CA TRP A 843 14.17 22.46 22.01
C TRP A 843 14.71 21.83 20.72
N ASP A 844 16.03 21.82 20.54
CA ASP A 844 16.71 21.37 19.31
C ASP A 844 16.83 19.84 19.21
N SER A 845 16.58 19.12 20.29
CA SER A 845 16.79 17.68 20.39
C SER A 845 15.73 17.00 21.25
N ILE A 846 15.44 15.75 20.89
CA ILE A 846 14.59 14.86 21.65
C ILE A 846 15.43 13.70 22.18
N LYS A 847 15.22 13.34 23.43
CA LYS A 847 16.02 12.34 24.14
C LYS A 847 15.12 11.32 24.81
N LEU A 848 15.25 10.06 24.42
CA LEU A 848 14.59 8.93 25.07
C LEU A 848 15.58 8.20 25.98
N ASN A 849 15.29 8.17 27.26
CA ASN A 849 15.98 7.34 28.25
C ASN A 849 15.22 6.03 28.45
N ILE A 850 15.96 4.94 28.52
CA ILE A 850 15.40 3.60 28.67
C ILE A 850 16.00 2.99 29.93
N TYR A 851 15.15 2.50 30.82
CA TYR A 851 15.52 1.99 32.13
C TYR A 851 15.11 0.53 32.32
N ASP A 852 15.98 -0.20 33.01
CA ASP A 852 15.74 -1.53 33.58
C ASP A 852 15.59 -1.35 35.10
N GLY A 853 14.35 -1.34 35.60
CA GLY A 853 14.03 -0.80 36.91
C GLY A 853 14.46 0.67 37.04
N ASP A 854 15.37 0.95 37.98
CA ASP A 854 15.96 2.29 38.19
C ASP A 854 17.26 2.51 37.39
N ARG A 855 17.82 1.46 36.78
CA ARG A 855 19.09 1.53 36.05
C ARG A 855 18.87 2.09 34.66
N LEU A 856 19.43 3.27 34.36
CA LEU A 856 19.48 3.80 32.99
C LEU A 856 20.37 2.90 32.15
N ILE A 857 19.79 2.23 31.15
CA ILE A 857 20.53 1.31 30.28
C ILE A 857 20.85 1.90 28.92
N ARG A 858 20.07 2.86 28.42
CA ARG A 858 20.27 3.44 27.09
C ARG A 858 19.68 4.85 27.00
N THR A 859 20.37 5.74 26.30
CA THR A 859 19.85 7.02 25.84
C THR A 859 19.88 7.09 24.32
N LEU A 860 18.72 7.32 23.71
CA LEU A 860 18.60 7.66 22.29
C LEU A 860 18.38 9.16 22.16
N LYS A 861 19.31 9.86 21.51
CA LYS A 861 19.20 11.30 21.26
C LYS A 861 19.19 11.56 19.76
N GLN A 862 18.20 12.29 19.28
CA GLN A 862 18.10 12.73 17.88
C GLN A 862 17.72 14.21 17.81
N LYS A 863 17.89 14.83 16.64
CA LYS A 863 17.35 16.18 16.37
C LYS A 863 15.83 16.15 16.61
N ALA A 864 15.29 17.22 17.19
CA ALA A 864 13.84 17.35 17.30
C ALA A 864 13.23 17.33 15.88
N PRO A 865 12.03 16.74 15.68
CA PRO A 865 11.35 16.82 14.40
C PRO A 865 11.09 18.26 13.97
N ASP A 866 11.03 18.48 12.66
CA ASP A 866 10.88 19.83 12.10
C ASP A 866 9.42 20.31 12.08
N THR A 867 8.45 19.42 12.40
CA THR A 867 7.01 19.74 12.39
C THR A 867 6.26 19.10 13.55
N THR A 868 5.27 19.82 14.09
CA THR A 868 4.34 19.30 15.09
C THR A 868 3.59 18.06 14.59
N GLY A 869 3.39 17.08 15.46
CA GLY A 869 2.64 15.86 15.15
C GLY A 869 3.15 14.60 15.82
N VAL A 870 2.67 13.46 15.35
CA VAL A 870 3.04 12.12 15.80
C VAL A 870 4.25 11.62 15.00
N HIS A 871 5.23 11.08 15.70
CA HIS A 871 6.49 10.57 15.16
C HIS A 871 6.86 9.23 15.80
N THR A 872 7.81 8.51 15.22
CA THR A 872 8.29 7.23 15.75
C THR A 872 9.81 7.24 15.89
N MET A 873 10.30 6.77 17.04
CA MET A 873 11.71 6.48 17.31
C MET A 873 11.91 4.96 17.37
N ILE A 874 13.03 4.46 16.86
CA ILE A 874 13.36 3.03 16.90
C ILE A 874 14.44 2.75 17.94
N TRP A 875 14.12 1.92 18.92
CA TRP A 875 15.11 1.32 19.81
C TRP A 875 15.49 -0.07 19.30
N ARG A 876 16.79 -0.27 19.02
CA ARG A 876 17.34 -1.55 18.53
C ARG A 876 17.50 -2.60 19.63
N LEU A 877 16.81 -2.44 20.76
CA LEU A 877 16.81 -3.37 21.89
C LEU A 877 18.19 -3.60 22.51
N ASN A 878 19.10 -2.62 22.42
CA ASN A 878 20.42 -2.69 23.03
C ASN A 878 20.61 -1.72 24.19
N GLU A 879 21.49 -2.10 25.11
CA GLU A 879 22.03 -1.22 26.15
C GLU A 879 23.07 -0.24 25.54
N LYS A 880 23.54 0.70 26.36
CA LYS A 880 24.76 1.45 26.13
C LYS A 880 25.95 0.50 26.17
N GLY A 881 26.71 0.47 25.08
CA GLY A 881 27.90 -0.35 24.93
C GLY A 881 29.16 0.30 25.49
N ALA A 882 30.26 -0.42 25.33
CA ALA A 882 31.61 0.08 25.60
C ALA A 882 32.11 1.00 24.46
N GLU A 883 32.97 1.94 24.81
CA GLU A 883 33.80 2.64 23.82
C GLU A 883 34.72 1.64 23.12
N ARG A 884 35.04 1.89 21.85
CA ARG A 884 36.00 1.06 21.10
C ARG A 884 37.37 1.73 21.08
N PRO A 885 38.48 0.97 21.19
CA PRO A 885 39.81 1.53 21.03
C PRO A 885 39.95 2.20 19.66
N SER A 886 40.56 3.38 19.62
CA SER A 886 40.74 4.20 18.42
C SER A 886 42.11 4.84 18.45
N ARG A 887 42.76 4.98 17.29
CA ARG A 887 44.01 5.75 17.13
C ARG A 887 43.81 7.26 17.20
N GLU A 888 42.56 7.71 17.16
CA GLU A 888 42.19 9.12 17.22
C GLU A 888 41.18 9.35 18.35
N ILE A 889 41.30 10.48 19.04
CA ILE A 889 40.33 10.89 20.05
C ILE A 889 39.18 11.61 19.32
N LYS A 890 37.99 11.02 19.37
CA LYS A 890 36.77 11.59 18.80
C LYS A 890 35.72 11.72 19.88
N GLU A 891 35.09 12.89 19.97
CA GLU A 891 33.89 13.05 20.77
C GLU A 891 32.68 12.53 19.99
N SER A 892 32.07 11.44 20.46
CA SER A 892 30.84 10.92 19.90
C SER A 892 29.63 11.70 20.45
N LYS A 893 28.72 12.09 19.57
CA LYS A 893 27.43 12.69 19.96
C LYS A 893 26.37 11.62 20.32
N SER A 894 26.68 10.34 20.14
CA SER A 894 25.76 9.22 20.35
C SER A 894 26.38 8.12 21.20
N GLU A 895 25.57 7.45 22.01
CA GLU A 895 26.02 6.30 22.79
C GLU A 895 26.38 5.10 21.88
N PRO A 896 27.52 4.43 22.11
CA PRO A 896 27.86 3.20 21.40
C PRO A 896 26.81 2.12 21.68
N SER A 897 26.45 1.31 20.69
CA SER A 897 25.53 0.17 20.88
C SER A 897 26.20 -0.95 21.66
N GLY A 898 25.49 -1.49 22.64
CA GLY A 898 25.97 -2.58 23.50
C GLY A 898 25.22 -3.88 23.31
N VAL A 899 25.31 -4.75 24.32
CA VAL A 899 24.57 -6.00 24.42
C VAL A 899 23.07 -5.76 24.35
N ASP A 900 22.39 -6.66 23.67
CA ASP A 900 20.94 -6.68 23.60
C ASP A 900 20.32 -6.91 24.99
N VAL A 901 19.21 -6.22 25.26
CA VAL A 901 18.48 -6.39 26.52
C VAL A 901 17.82 -7.77 26.57
N LYS A 902 17.58 -8.28 27.77
CA LYS A 902 16.84 -9.54 27.94
C LYS A 902 15.34 -9.32 27.66
N PRO A 903 14.56 -10.39 27.41
CA PRO A 903 13.10 -10.29 27.49
C PRO A 903 12.67 -9.76 28.87
N GLY A 904 11.73 -8.82 28.88
CA GLY A 904 11.32 -8.11 30.10
C GLY A 904 10.52 -6.84 29.82
N THR A 905 10.22 -6.09 30.88
CA THR A 905 9.53 -4.80 30.80
C THR A 905 10.51 -3.67 31.10
N TYR A 906 10.58 -2.69 30.21
CA TYR A 906 11.49 -1.56 30.30
C TYR A 906 10.71 -0.25 30.41
N ARG A 907 11.22 0.69 31.20
CA ARG A 907 10.60 2.01 31.39
C ARG A 907 11.23 3.02 30.43
N LEU A 908 10.38 3.74 29.71
CA LEU A 908 10.72 4.71 28.68
C LEU A 908 10.44 6.11 29.19
N VAL A 909 11.43 7.01 29.19
CA VAL A 909 11.26 8.42 29.56
C VAL A 909 11.72 9.30 28.42
N LEU A 910 10.78 9.94 27.74
CA LEU A 910 11.02 10.85 26.64
C LEU A 910 11.15 12.28 27.19
N HIS A 911 12.23 12.95 26.83
CA HIS A 911 12.54 14.32 27.20
C HIS A 911 12.53 15.21 25.96
N TYR A 912 11.87 16.36 26.07
CA TYR A 912 11.87 17.42 25.06
C TYR A 912 11.80 18.77 25.76
N GLY A 913 12.89 19.54 25.67
CA GLY A 913 13.07 20.75 26.47
C GLY A 913 13.02 20.46 27.97
N ASP A 914 12.07 21.08 28.67
CA ASP A 914 11.79 20.91 30.09
C ASP A 914 10.63 19.93 30.36
N GLN A 915 10.09 19.32 29.32
CA GLN A 915 8.96 18.40 29.40
C GLN A 915 9.42 16.95 29.35
N THR A 916 8.67 16.09 30.03
CA THR A 916 8.88 14.65 30.04
C THR A 916 7.59 13.89 29.88
N SER A 917 7.65 12.77 29.18
CA SER A 917 6.57 11.78 29.14
C SER A 917 7.16 10.39 29.41
N GLU A 918 6.40 9.54 30.09
CA GLU A 918 6.86 8.21 30.52
C GLU A 918 5.87 7.14 30.09
N GLU A 919 6.39 6.01 29.62
CA GLU A 919 5.64 4.80 29.29
C GLU A 919 6.46 3.53 29.60
N THR A 920 5.86 2.35 29.44
CA THR A 920 6.60 1.08 29.51
C THR A 920 6.52 0.30 28.20
N ILE A 921 7.54 -0.52 27.92
CA ILE A 921 7.58 -1.41 26.74
C ILE A 921 7.91 -2.83 27.16
N LYS A 922 7.21 -3.79 26.54
CA LYS A 922 7.49 -5.22 26.68
C LYS A 922 8.44 -5.68 25.57
N VAL A 923 9.49 -6.41 25.94
CA VAL A 923 10.42 -7.07 25.02
C VAL A 923 10.31 -8.58 25.20
N GLU A 924 10.15 -9.32 24.10
CA GLU A 924 10.04 -10.78 24.07
C GLU A 924 11.04 -11.43 23.11
N SER A 925 11.30 -12.72 23.30
CA SER A 925 12.06 -13.55 22.35
C SER A 925 11.26 -13.81 21.08
N ASP A 926 11.93 -14.18 19.98
CA ASP A 926 11.28 -14.66 18.77
C ASP A 926 10.33 -15.83 19.09
N PRO A 927 9.00 -15.68 18.91
CA PRO A 927 8.02 -16.71 19.25
C PRO A 927 8.12 -17.98 18.40
N ARG A 928 8.92 -17.96 17.32
CA ARG A 928 9.18 -19.15 16.48
C ARG A 928 10.35 -19.98 16.99
N LEU A 929 11.08 -19.50 18.00
CA LEU A 929 12.25 -20.15 18.57
C LEU A 929 11.97 -20.56 20.01
N ASP A 930 12.38 -21.77 20.37
CA ASP A 930 12.37 -22.24 21.75
C ASP A 930 13.71 -21.89 22.41
N VAL A 931 13.71 -20.85 23.24
CA VAL A 931 14.92 -20.29 23.89
C VAL A 931 14.69 -20.25 25.40
N SER A 932 15.53 -20.96 26.16
CA SER A 932 15.43 -20.97 27.63
C SER A 932 15.97 -19.69 28.27
N SER A 933 15.38 -19.29 29.40
CA SER A 933 15.85 -18.14 30.19
C SER A 933 17.28 -18.31 30.71
N GLU A 934 17.71 -19.55 30.97
CA GLU A 934 19.08 -19.88 31.38
C GLU A 934 20.09 -19.54 30.28
N ASN A 935 19.80 -19.95 29.03
CA ASN A 935 20.66 -19.67 27.88
C ASN A 935 20.74 -18.16 27.60
N ILE A 936 19.62 -17.44 27.73
CA ILE A 936 19.58 -15.98 27.59
C ILE A 936 20.50 -15.32 28.63
N GLU A 937 20.44 -15.76 29.89
CA GLU A 937 21.28 -15.19 30.96
C GLU A 937 22.76 -15.47 30.73
N GLU A 938 23.10 -16.68 30.29
CA GLU A 938 24.48 -17.10 30.02
C GLU A 938 25.09 -16.27 28.87
N VAL A 939 24.38 -16.14 27.75
CA VAL A 939 24.80 -15.32 26.60
C VAL A 939 24.93 -13.86 27.01
N TYR A 940 23.92 -13.30 27.68
CA TYR A 940 23.93 -11.91 28.13
C TYR A 940 25.14 -11.63 29.04
N THR A 941 25.35 -12.45 30.07
CA THR A 941 26.44 -12.28 31.03
C THR A 941 27.81 -12.34 30.36
N SER A 942 28.00 -13.28 29.43
CA SER A 942 29.26 -13.44 28.70
C SER A 942 29.53 -12.26 27.76
N LEU A 943 28.50 -11.74 27.08
CA LEU A 943 28.65 -10.54 26.26
C LEU A 943 28.94 -9.30 27.11
N LYS A 944 28.32 -9.14 28.29
CA LYS A 944 28.64 -8.04 29.22
C LYS A 944 30.08 -8.12 29.71
N GLU A 945 30.64 -9.31 29.86
CA GLU A 945 32.05 -9.47 30.19
C GLU A 945 32.95 -8.99 29.04
N LEU A 946 32.65 -9.38 27.79
CA LEU A 946 33.38 -8.89 26.61
C LEU A 946 33.28 -7.37 26.44
N GLU A 947 32.15 -6.76 26.80
CA GLU A 947 32.03 -5.30 26.83
C GLU A 947 32.96 -4.66 27.85
N LYS A 948 33.03 -5.20 29.08
CA LYS A 948 33.96 -4.69 30.10
C LYS A 948 35.40 -4.77 29.62
N MET A 949 35.76 -5.89 28.97
CA MET A 949 37.07 -6.08 28.35
C MET A 949 37.34 -5.06 27.23
N THR A 950 36.35 -4.82 26.38
CA THR A 950 36.41 -3.81 25.31
C THR A 950 36.62 -2.40 25.87
N GLN A 951 35.89 -2.02 26.92
CA GLN A 951 36.05 -0.72 27.57
C GLN A 951 37.44 -0.56 28.17
N LYS A 952 37.97 -1.60 28.83
CA LYS A 952 39.34 -1.57 29.38
C LYS A 952 40.39 -1.38 28.29
N ALA A 953 40.25 -2.08 27.16
CA ALA A 953 41.10 -1.86 26.00
C ALA A 953 40.98 -0.43 25.48
N ALA A 954 39.77 0.13 25.42
CA ALA A 954 39.53 1.48 24.92
C ALA A 954 40.15 2.54 25.84
N ASP A 955 40.03 2.37 27.16
CA ASP A 955 40.64 3.27 28.15
C ASP A 955 42.18 3.25 28.06
N ALA A 956 42.78 2.06 27.92
CA ALA A 956 44.22 1.89 27.77
C ALA A 956 44.75 2.54 26.48
N VAL A 957 44.10 2.25 25.34
CA VAL A 957 44.46 2.85 24.05
C VAL A 957 44.21 4.35 24.05
N LYS A 958 43.16 4.85 24.69
CA LYS A 958 42.92 6.29 24.82
C LYS A 958 44.07 6.97 25.56
N GLN A 959 44.57 6.39 26.65
CA GLN A 959 45.73 6.93 27.37
C GLN A 959 46.99 6.94 26.50
N LEU A 960 47.23 5.86 25.73
CA LEU A 960 48.32 5.79 24.76
C LEU A 960 48.20 6.88 23.69
N VAL A 961 47.01 7.06 23.10
CA VAL A 961 46.78 8.10 22.07
C VAL A 961 46.88 9.51 22.64
N GLU A 962 46.40 9.74 23.87
CA GLU A 962 46.59 11.04 24.55
C GLU A 962 48.09 11.34 24.74
N SER A 963 48.87 10.34 25.11
CA SER A 963 50.33 10.43 25.28
C SER A 963 51.03 10.66 23.94
N ARG A 964 50.60 9.95 22.89
CA ARG A 964 51.08 10.11 21.50
C ARG A 964 50.82 11.53 21.00
N ASN A 965 49.62 12.06 21.22
CA ASN A 965 49.25 13.41 20.82
C ASN A 965 50.08 14.48 21.55
N ILE A 966 50.43 14.24 22.82
CA ILE A 966 51.35 15.13 23.57
C ILE A 966 52.73 15.14 22.91
N ALA A 967 53.30 13.97 22.61
CA ALA A 967 54.60 13.88 21.93
C ALA A 967 54.57 14.50 20.52
N GLU A 968 53.50 14.28 19.75
CA GLU A 968 53.33 14.93 18.44
C GLU A 968 53.22 16.45 18.53
N ASN A 969 52.56 16.96 19.57
CA ASN A 969 52.46 18.40 19.80
C ASN A 969 53.83 18.99 20.18
N PHE A 970 54.62 18.32 21.02
CA PHE A 970 56.00 18.74 21.27
C PHE A 970 56.83 18.76 20.00
N GLN A 971 56.72 17.75 19.13
CA GLN A 971 57.41 17.80 17.83
C GLN A 971 56.97 19.00 16.97
N LYS A 972 55.69 19.36 16.97
CA LYS A 972 55.18 20.53 16.23
C LYS A 972 55.71 21.82 16.84
N ASP A 973 55.69 21.94 18.17
CA ASP A 973 56.11 23.12 18.90
C ASP A 973 57.61 23.36 18.76
N PHE A 974 58.45 22.32 18.90
CA PHE A 974 59.89 22.42 18.64
C PHE A 974 60.19 22.84 17.20
N LYS A 975 59.49 22.24 16.21
CA LYS A 975 59.67 22.62 14.79
C LYS A 975 59.21 24.04 14.48
N ALA A 976 58.33 24.62 15.31
CA ALA A 976 57.81 25.97 15.14
C ALA A 976 58.74 27.06 15.73
N GLN A 977 59.71 26.70 16.59
CA GLN A 977 60.68 27.64 17.13
C GLN A 977 61.76 28.04 16.09
N GLU A 978 62.35 29.23 16.26
CA GLU A 978 63.41 29.74 15.38
C GLU A 978 64.66 28.83 15.46
N ASN A 979 65.10 28.28 14.32
CA ASN A 979 66.11 27.20 14.22
C ASN A 979 65.77 25.93 15.02
N GLY A 980 64.51 25.70 15.37
CA GLY A 980 64.11 24.63 16.28
C GLY A 980 64.41 23.20 15.81
N LYS A 981 64.58 22.97 14.50
CA LYS A 981 65.06 21.68 13.98
C LYS A 981 66.52 21.36 14.31
N GLU A 982 67.35 22.37 14.51
CA GLU A 982 68.78 22.23 14.84
C GLU A 982 69.01 22.36 16.35
N VAL A 983 68.20 23.16 17.04
CA VAL A 983 68.31 23.38 18.50
C VAL A 983 67.73 22.23 19.31
N PHE A 984 66.64 21.61 18.84
CA PHE A 984 65.93 20.53 19.53
C PHE A 984 66.05 19.19 18.79
N GLU A 985 67.18 18.94 18.12
CA GLU A 985 67.39 17.72 17.31
C GLU A 985 67.23 16.44 18.16
N ASP A 986 67.83 16.43 19.36
CA ASP A 986 67.75 15.30 20.30
C ASP A 986 66.32 15.08 20.81
N GLU A 987 65.60 16.15 21.18
CA GLU A 987 64.21 16.06 21.65
C GLU A 987 63.24 15.63 20.55
N LEU A 988 63.48 16.05 19.31
CA LEU A 988 62.69 15.64 18.15
C LEU A 988 62.83 14.14 17.86
N GLU A 989 64.04 13.59 17.97
CA GLU A 989 64.28 12.16 17.78
C GLU A 989 63.67 11.36 18.93
N LYS A 990 63.85 11.77 20.19
CA LYS A 990 63.21 11.09 21.33
C LYS A 990 61.68 11.13 21.27
N SER A 991 61.12 12.24 20.82
CA SER A 991 59.67 12.35 20.57
C SER A 991 59.22 11.38 19.47
N LYS A 992 60.06 11.13 18.45
CA LYS A 992 59.77 10.17 17.39
C LYS A 992 59.85 8.73 17.92
N GLU A 993 60.89 8.40 18.68
CA GLU A 993 61.07 7.08 19.29
C GLU A 993 59.92 6.73 20.24
N ILE A 994 59.49 7.66 21.10
CA ILE A 994 58.36 7.40 22.01
C ILE A 994 57.04 7.26 21.23
N ILE A 995 56.84 8.02 20.14
CA ILE A 995 55.66 7.85 19.27
C ILE A 995 55.67 6.46 18.62
N GLU A 996 56.81 5.99 18.12
CA GLU A 996 56.96 4.66 17.54
C GLU A 996 56.69 3.56 18.58
N SER A 997 57.23 3.69 19.80
CA SER A 997 56.94 2.78 20.92
C SER A 997 55.45 2.75 21.27
N ILE A 998 54.80 3.93 21.38
CA ILE A 998 53.35 4.01 21.61
C ILE A 998 52.57 3.33 20.46
N ASP A 999 52.96 3.56 19.20
CA ASP A 999 52.31 2.95 18.05
C ASP A 999 52.47 1.42 18.04
N GLU A 1000 53.59 0.88 18.53
CA GLU A 1000 53.81 -0.56 18.74
C GLU A 1000 52.89 -1.13 19.83
N VAL A 1001 52.75 -0.45 20.97
CA VAL A 1001 51.84 -0.88 22.04
C VAL A 1001 50.39 -0.81 21.56
N ILE A 1002 49.98 0.26 20.85
CA ILE A 1002 48.64 0.36 20.25
C ILE A 1002 48.42 -0.75 19.21
N ALA A 1003 49.45 -1.16 18.47
CA ALA A 1003 49.34 -2.24 17.48
C ALA A 1003 49.01 -3.60 18.11
N ILE A 1004 49.29 -3.84 19.39
CA ILE A 1004 48.85 -5.05 20.09
C ILE A 1004 47.32 -5.13 20.15
N PHE A 1005 46.66 -3.99 20.35
CA PHE A 1005 45.20 -3.90 20.46
C PHE A 1005 44.50 -3.89 19.10
N LEU A 1006 45.05 -3.17 18.14
CA LEU A 1006 44.37 -2.78 16.90
C LEU A 1006 45.08 -3.21 15.61
N GLY A 1007 46.29 -3.76 15.73
CA GLY A 1007 47.16 -4.11 14.60
C GLY A 1007 47.92 -2.90 14.08
N LYS A 1008 48.89 -3.15 13.20
CA LYS A 1008 49.63 -2.08 12.50
C LYS A 1008 48.73 -1.35 11.51
N GLU A 1009 49.00 -0.07 11.31
CA GLU A 1009 48.25 0.75 10.34
C GLU A 1009 48.54 0.27 8.92
N ASP A 1010 47.50 -0.18 8.20
CA ASP A 1010 47.61 -0.60 6.81
C ASP A 1010 47.32 0.57 5.87
N LYS A 1011 48.38 1.09 5.23
CA LYS A 1011 48.30 2.23 4.30
C LYS A 1011 47.90 1.84 2.88
N ARG A 1012 47.64 0.55 2.61
CA ARG A 1012 47.21 0.08 1.28
C ARG A 1012 45.77 0.51 1.01
N GLN A 1013 45.49 0.89 -0.24
CA GLN A 1013 44.16 1.28 -0.68
C GLN A 1013 43.29 0.05 -0.96
N GLY A 1014 42.07 -0.02 -0.40
CA GLY A 1014 41.08 -1.07 -0.68
C GLY A 1014 40.64 -1.86 0.58
N ILE A 1015 39.85 -2.92 0.39
CA ILE A 1015 39.48 -3.85 1.49
C ILE A 1015 40.67 -4.78 1.71
N VAL A 1016 41.44 -4.51 2.75
CA VAL A 1016 42.62 -5.27 3.14
C VAL A 1016 42.34 -6.04 4.43
N ARG A 1017 42.79 -7.29 4.49
CA ARG A 1017 42.70 -8.12 5.69
C ARG A 1017 43.98 -7.92 6.50
N ASN A 1018 43.83 -7.54 7.77
CA ASN A 1018 44.92 -7.69 8.72
C ASN A 1018 45.03 -9.18 9.09
N ASN A 1019 46.23 -9.74 9.03
CA ASN A 1019 46.49 -11.12 9.41
C ASN A 1019 47.00 -11.24 10.85
N GLU A 1020 47.26 -10.12 11.52
CA GLU A 1020 47.68 -10.07 12.92
C GLU A 1020 46.49 -10.33 13.83
N MET A 1021 46.55 -11.38 14.66
CA MET A 1021 45.54 -11.66 15.67
C MET A 1021 45.69 -10.69 16.85
N THR A 1022 44.93 -9.61 16.82
CA THR A 1022 44.96 -8.55 17.85
C THR A 1022 44.00 -8.85 19.00
N VAL A 1023 44.13 -8.12 20.10
CA VAL A 1023 43.18 -8.19 21.23
C VAL A 1023 41.75 -7.93 20.77
N MET A 1024 41.54 -6.92 19.92
CA MET A 1024 40.20 -6.58 19.42
C MET A 1024 39.65 -7.62 18.44
N GLU A 1025 40.51 -8.31 17.69
CA GLU A 1025 40.08 -9.45 16.88
C GLU A 1025 39.64 -10.64 17.75
N ARG A 1026 40.36 -10.95 18.83
CA ARG A 1026 39.97 -12.01 19.79
C ARG A 1026 38.62 -11.74 20.43
N ILE A 1027 38.45 -10.53 20.97
CA ILE A 1027 37.19 -10.08 21.56
C ILE A 1027 36.09 -10.13 20.50
N GLY A 1028 36.36 -9.68 19.27
CA GLY A 1028 35.42 -9.69 18.17
C GLY A 1028 34.95 -11.10 17.78
N VAL A 1029 35.86 -12.06 17.70
CA VAL A 1029 35.53 -13.47 17.40
C VAL A 1029 34.69 -14.09 18.53
N ALA A 1030 35.09 -13.89 19.79
CA ALA A 1030 34.32 -14.37 20.94
C ALA A 1030 32.90 -13.78 20.95
N ASN A 1031 32.80 -12.47 20.74
CA ASN A 1031 31.53 -11.74 20.68
C ASN A 1031 30.62 -12.30 19.57
N HIS A 1032 31.16 -12.48 18.36
CA HIS A 1032 30.40 -13.02 17.23
C HIS A 1032 29.83 -14.41 17.54
N TYR A 1033 30.65 -15.33 18.04
CA TYR A 1033 30.18 -16.67 18.38
C TYR A 1033 29.12 -16.63 19.48
N ILE A 1034 29.40 -15.97 20.61
CA ILE A 1034 28.48 -15.89 21.75
C ILE A 1034 27.13 -15.28 21.35
N SER A 1035 27.14 -14.18 20.59
CA SER A 1035 25.91 -13.49 20.15
C SER A 1035 24.99 -14.33 19.26
N THR A 1036 25.51 -15.40 18.63
CA THR A 1036 24.75 -16.28 17.74
C THR A 1036 24.29 -17.59 18.40
N ARG A 1037 24.62 -17.81 19.68
CA ARG A 1037 24.34 -19.04 20.43
C ARG A 1037 23.07 -18.95 21.27
N GLN A 1038 21.93 -18.76 20.60
CA GLN A 1038 20.63 -18.67 21.27
C GLN A 1038 20.25 -19.94 22.07
N THR A 1039 20.86 -21.08 21.77
CA THR A 1039 20.64 -22.35 22.49
C THR A 1039 21.66 -22.63 23.61
N GLY A 1040 22.40 -21.62 24.06
CA GLY A 1040 23.40 -21.74 25.13
C GLY A 1040 24.84 -21.89 24.60
N LEU A 1041 25.81 -21.60 25.46
CA LEU A 1041 27.23 -21.63 25.12
C LEU A 1041 27.79 -23.06 25.11
N THR A 1042 28.83 -23.25 24.31
CA THR A 1042 29.61 -24.50 24.28
C THR A 1042 31.04 -24.25 24.74
N GLU A 1043 31.82 -25.32 24.89
CA GLU A 1043 33.26 -25.23 25.18
C GLU A 1043 34.03 -24.34 24.19
N THR A 1044 33.54 -24.21 22.95
CA THR A 1044 34.11 -23.32 21.94
C THR A 1044 34.06 -21.87 22.41
N GLU A 1045 32.88 -21.39 22.83
CA GLU A 1045 32.68 -20.02 23.28
C GLU A 1045 33.46 -19.73 24.58
N HIS A 1046 33.49 -20.67 25.53
CA HIS A 1046 34.31 -20.54 26.74
C HIS A 1046 35.81 -20.46 26.42
N THR A 1047 36.29 -21.23 25.46
CA THR A 1047 37.68 -21.17 24.98
C THR A 1047 37.99 -19.82 24.33
N LEU A 1048 37.09 -19.30 23.48
CA LEU A 1048 37.25 -17.99 22.84
C LEU A 1048 37.26 -16.84 23.87
N MET A 1049 36.39 -16.91 24.88
CA MET A 1049 36.39 -15.99 26.02
C MET A 1049 37.74 -16.00 26.75
N LYS A 1050 38.27 -17.20 27.04
CA LYS A 1050 39.58 -17.35 27.69
C LYS A 1050 40.71 -16.75 26.86
N HIS A 1051 40.73 -16.97 25.55
CA HIS A 1051 41.73 -16.37 24.67
C HIS A 1051 41.64 -14.84 24.68
N ALA A 1052 40.43 -14.29 24.54
CA ALA A 1052 40.24 -12.84 24.61
C ALA A 1052 40.72 -12.27 25.95
N ARG A 1053 40.46 -12.98 27.06
CA ARG A 1053 40.82 -12.53 28.41
C ARG A 1053 42.33 -12.54 28.61
N ASN A 1054 43.01 -13.61 28.19
CA ASN A 1054 44.46 -13.73 28.28
C ASN A 1054 45.17 -12.68 27.42
N ASP A 1055 44.80 -12.55 26.15
CA ASP A 1055 45.47 -11.63 25.23
C ASP A 1055 45.26 -10.16 25.67
N LEU A 1056 44.08 -9.82 26.20
CA LEU A 1056 43.86 -8.49 26.79
C LEU A 1056 44.71 -8.29 28.04
N LYS A 1057 44.79 -9.29 28.93
CA LYS A 1057 45.60 -9.20 30.14
C LYS A 1057 47.06 -8.88 29.80
N ASP A 1058 47.65 -9.65 28.89
CA ASP A 1058 49.04 -9.49 28.46
C ASP A 1058 49.26 -8.11 27.81
N ALA A 1059 48.30 -7.60 27.05
CA ALA A 1059 48.37 -6.27 26.43
C ALA A 1059 48.28 -5.13 27.46
N LEU A 1060 47.46 -5.28 28.50
CA LEU A 1060 47.37 -4.30 29.59
C LEU A 1060 48.64 -4.30 30.45
N GLU A 1061 49.24 -5.47 30.71
CA GLU A 1061 50.53 -5.58 31.40
C GLU A 1061 51.62 -4.82 30.63
N LYS A 1062 51.75 -5.05 29.32
CA LYS A 1062 52.69 -4.29 28.46
C LYS A 1062 52.41 -2.78 28.42
N THR A 1063 51.13 -2.40 28.43
CA THR A 1063 50.76 -0.98 28.50
C THR A 1063 51.19 -0.36 29.83
N ASN A 1064 51.02 -1.09 30.94
CA ASN A 1064 51.45 -0.63 32.26
C ASN A 1064 52.98 -0.55 32.36
N GLU A 1065 53.71 -1.54 31.83
CA GLU A 1065 55.18 -1.55 31.76
C GLU A 1065 55.68 -0.31 31.01
N PHE A 1066 55.14 -0.03 29.82
CA PHE A 1066 55.47 1.18 29.05
C PHE A 1066 55.29 2.47 29.87
N PHE A 1067 54.18 2.59 30.61
CA PHE A 1067 53.92 3.78 31.43
C PHE A 1067 54.71 3.83 32.75
N GLN A 1068 55.33 2.73 33.16
CA GLN A 1068 56.17 2.64 34.36
C GLN A 1068 57.66 2.85 34.06
N GLU A 1069 58.11 2.42 32.88
CA GLU A 1069 59.52 2.40 32.51
C GLU A 1069 59.82 3.51 31.47
N ASP A 1070 59.19 3.46 30.29
CA ASP A 1070 59.54 4.33 29.15
C ASP A 1070 58.96 5.75 29.27
N TRP A 1071 57.68 5.89 29.61
CA TRP A 1071 56.99 7.19 29.63
C TRP A 1071 57.54 8.16 30.71
N PRO A 1072 57.90 7.72 31.93
CA PRO A 1072 58.49 8.62 32.93
C PRO A 1072 59.85 9.18 32.52
N GLU A 1073 60.68 8.41 31.82
CA GLU A 1073 61.98 8.86 31.31
C GLU A 1073 61.78 9.98 30.29
N TYR A 1074 60.95 9.75 29.27
CA TYR A 1074 60.59 10.77 28.28
C TYR A 1074 59.98 12.02 28.93
N ARG A 1075 59.10 11.84 29.92
CA ARG A 1075 58.47 12.94 30.65
C ARG A 1075 59.49 13.80 31.40
N SER A 1076 60.42 13.19 32.14
CA SER A 1076 61.42 13.92 32.92
C SER A 1076 62.30 14.81 32.03
N GLU A 1077 62.60 14.35 30.82
CA GLU A 1077 63.42 15.11 29.88
C GLU A 1077 62.64 16.29 29.28
N MET A 1078 61.39 16.08 28.87
CA MET A 1078 60.56 17.17 28.33
C MET A 1078 60.12 18.20 29.40
N GLU A 1079 60.00 17.80 30.67
CA GLU A 1079 59.76 18.75 31.77
C GLU A 1079 61.00 19.60 32.10
N SER A 1080 62.22 19.11 31.80
CA SER A 1080 63.48 19.85 32.03
C SER A 1080 63.68 21.08 31.13
N ILE A 1081 62.82 21.22 30.12
CA ILE A 1081 62.78 22.33 29.14
C ILE A 1081 61.50 23.20 29.29
N ASP A 1082 60.86 23.16 30.46
CA ASP A 1082 59.79 24.08 30.91
C ASP A 1082 58.44 23.98 30.15
N LEU A 1083 58.05 22.76 29.72
CA LEU A 1083 56.77 22.49 29.03
C LEU A 1083 55.83 21.56 29.84
N PRO A 1084 55.03 22.08 30.79
CA PRO A 1084 54.14 21.24 31.60
C PRO A 1084 52.80 20.97 30.90
N VAL A 1085 52.72 19.91 30.09
CA VAL A 1085 51.46 19.48 29.42
C VAL A 1085 51.13 17.98 29.67
N PHE A 1086 51.93 17.28 30.49
CA PHE A 1086 51.70 15.86 30.77
C PHE A 1086 50.46 15.63 31.64
N LYS A 1087 49.64 14.65 31.24
CA LYS A 1087 48.49 14.18 32.02
C LYS A 1087 48.90 13.07 33.00
N GLU A 1088 48.13 12.92 34.07
CA GLU A 1088 48.27 11.76 34.96
C GLU A 1088 47.94 10.46 34.22
N VAL A 1089 48.83 9.47 34.37
CA VAL A 1089 48.67 8.13 33.80
C VAL A 1089 48.05 7.19 34.82
N LYS A 1090 47.18 6.30 34.35
CA LYS A 1090 46.53 5.25 35.15
C LYS A 1090 47.10 3.89 34.78
N THR A 1091 47.09 2.98 35.75
CA THR A 1091 47.33 1.56 35.52
C THR A 1091 46.01 0.84 35.22
N PHE A 1092 46.07 -0.15 34.35
CA PHE A 1092 44.91 -0.92 33.91
C PHE A 1092 45.06 -2.37 34.34
N GLU A 1093 44.06 -2.88 35.07
CA GLU A 1093 43.97 -4.30 35.43
C GLU A 1093 42.57 -4.85 35.06
N LEU A 1094 42.53 -6.14 34.72
CA LEU A 1094 41.29 -6.89 34.66
C LEU A 1094 40.91 -7.29 36.08
N GLY A 1095 39.69 -6.95 36.51
CA GLY A 1095 39.17 -7.42 37.80
C GLY A 1095 39.12 -8.95 37.81
N ASN A 1096 39.37 -9.54 38.98
CA ASN A 1096 39.27 -11.00 39.20
C ASN A 1096 37.90 -11.55 38.84
#